data_AF-A1SQY9-F1
#
_entry.id   AF-A1SQY9-F1
#
_cell.length_a   1.000
_cell.length_b   1.000
_cell.length_c   1.000
_cell.angle_alpha   90.00
_cell.angle_beta   90.00
_cell.angle_gamma   90.00
#
_symmetry.space_group_name_H-M   'P 1'
#
loop_
_entity.id
_entity.type
_entity.pdbx_description
1 polymer ?
#
loop_
_entity_poly.entity_id
_entity_poly.type
_entity_poly.pdbx_seq_one_letter_code
_entity_poly.pdbx_strand_id
1 'polypeptide(L)'
;MKSIKSLQASLLTNTFKYQQKHFFVASTLWGFYLDSGEAVLEQTLWPIIAANLGKDSLFDEAFKKDASEFVVFADAFAPQLQPAPRVDVSVSLAEITKILNVYGERYWQGFGPSPADPFMQMPLSYEHAYGGQAHLYNKDGKGLPGNDSNEVLRFLANIEHPDFPVISKKIPDNKSAYTPQGFAAINSEWPQRKNLYGTFDDNYLQNHMPGLAPDINWDYFHTAPPDQRFDRYLTGNEPFCITNMHETMAEIKGNLPGVVGRCFIEQELPLNALEQGELAQYSDAQKRDDKLVLFKEIPLNLDTVYFFPNDNIGIVVHRGTIEINHPQAKDIKKLLVAHQSLTEPAKPSAFYQDQLQLRCDPEDGFKYMMYSAPLIPEDVTCGFKQLLGDEEYKQVMGDNLSAFAEGKKQQAEQEMDEAIDKQVAELRANGMDKQADELLDKIKNPPQDIELPEDAKKLQALTDKILPGISAMKEAPKLDDLDLTKLNLKAMDEVQAHMEAMAEKQKKEALLKVEQQLDELKQQAAQQPEMAEQLDPSIKQLEEMLASIDAIPVLTRPDTVEQDTQLSAQLAQAAEQLTEQKKMMAEHNIELSAEQQQQMTELEQLLDNNETLSAQMAEANDFINDSYLKGAHFIAESSSPHKGKEPELVAALLDSYNAKQVITAKDFAFCKLTQQKFKQIDLNHGFFEYSELTHIEFEQADLTAINLAHAKLSNVSFDNCAIEGANLGAAELTACQFKNMKLIEITLAHSSLIDCEFTDCEFGERMDMLLETKLLRCKFVNCTFLKLNFIELDLTGCEFIDCDLSESNFIKPILTDASFTGSTLNGTNFVIAELNNSCFERARMKNTRFVGGCLLNEACFNFATINETNLRDCQLNNCDFSDADISKSDFGESSIKNSQFNCTIARQVQFIDSNLNGSQFKKADFMEANLMQADIRGCNFSGANLYGASFLNATLGSTSFYGAILENTLLKDWRP
;
A
#
# COMPACT_ATOMS: atom_id res chain seq x y z
N MET A 1 -9.40 -19.73 -8.70
CA MET A 1 -7.92 -19.98 -8.76
C MET A 1 -7.24 -18.79 -8.11
N LYS A 2 -6.50 -18.97 -7.01
CA LYS A 2 -5.86 -17.84 -6.29
C LYS A 2 -4.64 -17.35 -7.08
N SER A 3 -4.69 -16.13 -7.60
CA SER A 3 -3.57 -15.52 -8.33
C SER A 3 -2.80 -14.55 -7.42
N ILE A 4 -1.47 -14.62 -7.48
CA ILE A 4 -0.55 -13.78 -6.72
C ILE A 4 0.40 -13.12 -7.70
N LYS A 5 0.49 -11.79 -7.66
CA LYS A 5 1.32 -10.96 -8.54
C LYS A 5 1.69 -9.64 -7.86
N SER A 6 2.73 -8.98 -8.35
CA SER A 6 3.07 -7.60 -7.93
C SER A 6 2.11 -6.56 -8.52
N LEU A 7 2.13 -5.33 -8.00
CA LEU A 7 1.32 -4.22 -8.53
C LEU A 7 1.82 -3.73 -9.90
N GLN A 8 3.07 -4.01 -10.27
CA GLN A 8 3.62 -3.73 -11.61
C GLN A 8 3.25 -4.79 -12.64
N ALA A 9 2.86 -5.98 -12.20
CA ALA A 9 2.56 -7.10 -13.07
C ALA A 9 1.05 -7.20 -13.32
N SER A 10 0.65 -7.23 -14.59
CA SER A 10 -0.70 -7.61 -14.98
C SER A 10 -0.72 -9.04 -15.54
N LEU A 11 -1.88 -9.70 -15.46
CA LEU A 11 -2.04 -11.10 -15.84
C LEU A 11 -3.30 -11.29 -16.68
N LEU A 12 -3.12 -11.81 -17.89
CA LEU A 12 -4.20 -12.34 -18.71
C LEU A 12 -4.12 -13.86 -18.76
N THR A 13 -5.28 -14.52 -18.64
CA THR A 13 -5.37 -15.97 -18.70
C THR A 13 -6.41 -16.41 -19.70
N ASN A 14 -6.18 -17.55 -20.33
CA ASN A 14 -7.13 -18.17 -21.25
C ASN A 14 -7.07 -19.69 -21.13
N THR A 15 -8.15 -20.38 -21.50
CA THR A 15 -8.14 -21.84 -21.68
C THR A 15 -8.66 -22.20 -23.06
N PHE A 16 -8.06 -23.21 -23.67
CA PHE A 16 -8.54 -23.72 -24.95
C PHE A 16 -8.42 -25.23 -25.04
N LYS A 17 -9.23 -25.82 -25.92
CA LYS A 17 -9.16 -27.25 -26.25
C LYS A 17 -8.54 -27.41 -27.63
N TYR A 18 -7.51 -28.24 -27.75
CA TYR A 18 -6.90 -28.60 -29.03
C TYR A 18 -6.54 -30.07 -29.04
N GLN A 19 -6.94 -30.79 -30.10
CA GLN A 19 -6.72 -32.24 -30.24
C GLN A 19 -7.11 -33.07 -29.00
N GLN A 20 -8.30 -32.83 -28.44
CA GLN A 20 -8.83 -33.46 -27.21
C GLN A 20 -8.09 -33.18 -25.90
N LYS A 21 -7.07 -32.32 -25.92
CA LYS A 21 -6.36 -31.86 -24.72
C LYS A 21 -6.80 -30.46 -24.34
N HIS A 22 -6.76 -30.15 -23.05
CA HIS A 22 -7.05 -28.82 -22.53
C HIS A 22 -5.75 -28.12 -22.17
N PHE A 23 -5.69 -26.83 -22.45
CA PHE A 23 -4.53 -26.00 -22.22
C PHE A 23 -4.92 -24.75 -21.45
N PHE A 24 -4.04 -24.33 -20.54
CA PHE A 24 -4.09 -23.06 -19.85
C PHE A 24 -2.98 -22.15 -20.40
N VAL A 25 -3.33 -20.92 -20.74
CA VAL A 25 -2.40 -19.88 -21.17
C VAL A 25 -2.27 -18.86 -20.05
N ALA A 26 -1.04 -18.52 -19.70
CA ALA A 26 -0.72 -17.39 -18.83
C ALA A 26 0.06 -16.35 -19.63
N SER A 27 -0.41 -15.11 -19.63
CA SER A 27 0.27 -13.97 -20.25
C SER A 27 0.55 -12.93 -19.18
N THR A 28 1.82 -12.68 -18.88
CA THR A 28 2.24 -11.66 -17.92
C THR A 28 2.58 -10.38 -18.69
N LEU A 29 2.02 -9.26 -18.26
CA LEU A 29 2.19 -7.96 -18.88
C LEU A 29 3.06 -7.11 -17.95
N TRP A 30 4.08 -6.49 -18.53
CA TRP A 30 4.95 -5.54 -17.82
C TRP A 30 4.99 -4.23 -18.60
N GLY A 31 4.45 -3.17 -17.98
CA GLY A 31 4.44 -1.82 -18.54
C GLY A 31 5.72 -1.05 -18.17
N PHE A 32 6.20 -0.22 -19.09
CA PHE A 32 7.34 0.66 -18.87
C PHE A 32 7.18 1.98 -19.62
N TYR A 33 7.79 3.06 -19.12
CA TYR A 33 7.85 4.32 -19.85
C TYR A 33 8.88 4.25 -20.98
N LEU A 34 8.54 4.75 -22.18
CA LEU A 34 9.39 4.59 -23.37
C LEU A 34 10.67 5.45 -23.33
N ASP A 35 10.64 6.57 -22.60
CA ASP A 35 11.76 7.48 -22.46
C ASP A 35 12.72 7.10 -21.32
N SER A 36 12.20 6.71 -20.15
CA SER A 36 12.98 6.39 -18.96
C SER A 36 13.28 4.90 -18.79
N GLY A 37 12.42 4.02 -19.31
CA GLY A 37 12.46 2.59 -19.07
C GLY A 37 11.89 2.16 -17.72
N GLU A 38 11.41 3.10 -16.89
CA GLU A 38 10.87 2.81 -15.56
C GLU A 38 9.58 1.99 -15.62
N ALA A 39 9.40 1.09 -14.67
CA ALA A 39 8.23 0.22 -14.59
C ALA A 39 6.96 0.99 -14.21
N VAL A 40 5.86 0.65 -14.87
CA VAL A 40 4.55 1.29 -14.71
C VAL A 40 3.65 0.41 -13.86
N LEU A 41 2.90 1.02 -12.94
CA LEU A 41 1.90 0.33 -12.14
C LEU A 41 0.72 -0.13 -13.00
N GLU A 42 0.17 -1.31 -12.69
CA GLU A 42 -0.99 -1.86 -13.38
C GLU A 42 -2.20 -0.90 -13.35
N GLN A 43 -2.40 -0.17 -12.25
CA GLN A 43 -3.50 0.78 -12.09
C GLN A 43 -3.41 1.93 -13.09
N THR A 44 -2.20 2.30 -13.53
CA THR A 44 -1.97 3.31 -14.57
C THR A 44 -2.06 2.69 -15.96
N LEU A 45 -1.62 1.43 -16.10
CA LEU A 45 -1.55 0.72 -17.37
C LEU A 45 -2.92 0.51 -18.02
N TRP A 46 -3.91 0.00 -17.28
CA TRP A 46 -5.21 -0.37 -17.83
C TRP A 46 -6.06 0.80 -18.35
N PRO A 47 -6.13 1.97 -17.67
CA PRO A 47 -6.78 3.15 -18.22
C PRO A 47 -6.21 3.61 -19.57
N ILE A 48 -4.89 3.56 -19.75
CA ILE A 48 -4.21 3.93 -21.00
C ILE A 48 -4.56 2.96 -22.12
N ILE A 49 -4.51 1.65 -21.85
CA ILE A 49 -4.94 0.62 -22.79
C ILE A 49 -6.39 0.86 -23.21
N ALA A 50 -7.29 1.10 -22.26
CA ALA A 50 -8.72 1.32 -22.53
C ALA A 50 -9.01 2.61 -23.29
N ALA A 51 -8.21 3.68 -23.11
CA ALA A 51 -8.37 4.94 -23.84
C ALA A 51 -7.95 4.83 -25.30
N ASN A 52 -6.93 4.01 -25.59
CA ASN A 52 -6.38 3.81 -26.93
C ASN A 52 -7.10 2.72 -27.73
N LEU A 53 -7.75 1.77 -27.05
CA LEU A 53 -8.62 0.78 -27.69
C LEU A 53 -10.01 1.38 -27.96
N GLY A 54 -10.52 1.21 -29.18
CA GLY A 54 -11.91 1.54 -29.49
C GLY A 54 -12.89 0.63 -28.71
N LYS A 55 -14.16 1.08 -28.56
CA LYS A 55 -15.19 0.40 -27.74
C LYS A 55 -15.44 -1.08 -28.08
N ASP A 56 -15.07 -1.54 -29.27
CA ASP A 56 -15.32 -2.89 -29.78
C ASP A 56 -14.04 -3.71 -30.03
N SER A 57 -12.88 -3.28 -29.51
CA SER A 57 -11.58 -3.94 -29.75
C SER A 57 -11.03 -4.61 -28.49
N LEU A 58 -10.70 -5.90 -28.61
CA LEU A 58 -9.99 -6.64 -27.58
C LEU A 58 -8.49 -6.27 -27.61
N PHE A 59 -7.88 -6.02 -26.45
CA PHE A 59 -6.45 -5.75 -26.34
C PHE A 59 -5.60 -6.93 -26.85
N ASP A 60 -5.85 -8.12 -26.28
CA ASP A 60 -5.10 -9.33 -26.59
C ASP A 60 -5.98 -10.57 -26.30
N GLU A 61 -5.99 -11.54 -27.22
CA GLU A 61 -6.77 -12.79 -27.12
C GLU A 61 -6.15 -13.84 -26.16
N ALA A 62 -4.96 -13.55 -25.61
CA ALA A 62 -4.19 -14.41 -24.70
C ALA A 62 -4.00 -15.84 -25.24
N PHE A 63 -3.70 -15.96 -26.54
CA PHE A 63 -3.31 -17.22 -27.19
C PHE A 63 -1.81 -17.26 -27.43
N LYS A 64 -1.25 -18.48 -27.37
CA LYS A 64 0.16 -18.71 -27.67
C LYS A 64 0.50 -18.25 -29.09
N LYS A 65 1.60 -17.53 -29.22
CA LYS A 65 2.26 -17.18 -30.48
C LYS A 65 3.59 -17.94 -30.58
N ASP A 66 4.03 -18.27 -31.79
CA ASP A 66 5.24 -19.06 -32.00
C ASP A 66 6.51 -18.22 -32.23
N ALA A 67 6.35 -16.90 -32.37
CA ALA A 67 7.44 -15.92 -32.43
C ALA A 67 6.98 -14.56 -31.86
N SER A 68 7.90 -13.59 -31.77
CA SER A 68 7.53 -12.25 -31.33
C SER A 68 6.87 -11.43 -32.43
N GLU A 69 6.04 -10.47 -32.02
CA GLU A 69 5.55 -9.39 -32.87
C GLU A 69 5.51 -8.06 -32.10
N PHE A 70 5.39 -6.94 -32.81
CA PHE A 70 5.06 -5.67 -32.19
C PHE A 70 3.83 -5.02 -32.82
N VAL A 71 3.05 -4.32 -32.00
CA VAL A 71 1.84 -3.59 -32.39
C VAL A 71 1.91 -2.18 -31.84
N VAL A 72 1.47 -1.19 -32.61
CA VAL A 72 1.54 0.23 -32.19
C VAL A 72 0.15 0.86 -32.28
N PHE A 73 -0.23 1.55 -31.20
CA PHE A 73 -1.40 2.43 -31.13
C PHE A 73 -0.89 3.86 -30.96
N ALA A 74 -1.03 4.67 -32.00
CA ALA A 74 -0.48 6.02 -32.02
C ALA A 74 -1.19 6.92 -33.04
N ASP A 75 -0.91 8.21 -32.94
CA ASP A 75 -1.15 9.18 -34.00
C ASP A 75 0.17 9.67 -34.59
N ALA A 76 0.14 10.15 -35.83
CA ALA A 76 1.25 10.89 -36.41
C ALA A 76 1.20 12.35 -35.97
N PHE A 77 2.30 12.87 -35.44
CA PHE A 77 2.42 14.26 -35.03
C PHE A 77 3.39 15.02 -35.94
N ALA A 78 2.99 16.23 -36.35
CA ALA A 78 3.83 17.07 -37.17
C ALA A 78 5.05 17.58 -36.38
N PRO A 79 6.28 17.52 -36.93
CA PRO A 79 7.48 17.91 -36.21
C PRO A 79 7.42 19.35 -35.70
N GLN A 80 7.95 19.61 -34.50
CA GLN A 80 8.04 20.94 -33.89
C GLN A 80 6.68 21.65 -33.72
N LEU A 81 5.57 20.90 -33.66
CA LEU A 81 4.22 21.45 -33.57
C LEU A 81 3.91 22.43 -34.71
N GLN A 82 4.45 22.19 -35.91
CA GLN A 82 4.18 22.98 -37.11
C GLN A 82 3.35 22.15 -38.09
N PRO A 83 2.18 22.64 -38.56
CA PRO A 83 1.35 21.89 -39.48
C PRO A 83 2.11 21.49 -40.74
N ALA A 84 2.12 20.20 -41.07
CA ALA A 84 2.83 19.66 -42.23
C ALA A 84 1.86 18.91 -43.16
N PRO A 85 2.01 19.03 -44.49
CA PRO A 85 1.17 18.29 -45.44
C PRO A 85 1.49 16.78 -45.47
N ARG A 86 2.69 16.41 -45.01
CA ARG A 86 3.16 15.03 -44.90
C ARG A 86 4.10 14.91 -43.70
N VAL A 87 3.94 13.84 -42.95
CA VAL A 87 4.82 13.41 -41.86
C VAL A 87 5.22 11.97 -42.13
N ASP A 88 6.51 11.66 -42.04
CA ASP A 88 6.99 10.29 -42.08
C ASP A 88 7.08 9.79 -40.64
N VAL A 89 6.46 8.64 -40.37
CA VAL A 89 6.49 7.99 -39.06
C VAL A 89 7.22 6.66 -39.16
N SER A 90 8.00 6.31 -38.14
CA SER A 90 8.72 5.03 -38.13
C SER A 90 8.77 4.39 -36.76
N VAL A 91 8.73 3.06 -36.74
CA VAL A 91 9.07 2.25 -35.56
C VAL A 91 10.17 1.27 -35.98
N SER A 92 11.28 1.32 -35.25
CA SER A 92 12.38 0.36 -35.32
C SER A 92 12.40 -0.42 -34.01
N LEU A 93 12.42 -1.75 -34.09
CA LEU A 93 12.59 -2.64 -32.95
C LEU A 93 13.52 -3.77 -33.37
N ALA A 94 14.68 -3.86 -32.73
CA ALA A 94 15.73 -4.80 -33.09
C ALA A 94 16.12 -4.69 -34.59
N GLU A 95 16.00 -5.77 -35.35
CA GLU A 95 16.28 -5.81 -36.80
C GLU A 95 15.14 -5.30 -37.70
N ILE A 96 13.92 -5.13 -37.18
CA ILE A 96 12.77 -4.71 -37.98
C ILE A 96 12.62 -3.19 -37.92
N THR A 97 12.47 -2.57 -39.09
CA THR A 97 12.13 -1.15 -39.21
C THR A 97 11.00 -0.97 -40.19
N LYS A 98 9.93 -0.32 -39.75
CA LYS A 98 8.76 0.00 -40.57
C LYS A 98 8.58 1.52 -40.63
N ILE A 99 8.38 2.02 -41.85
CA ILE A 99 8.22 3.44 -42.16
C ILE A 99 6.93 3.62 -42.95
N LEU A 100 6.08 4.56 -42.54
CA LEU A 100 4.86 4.92 -43.25
C LEU A 100 4.85 6.43 -43.56
N ASN A 101 4.34 6.79 -44.74
CA ASN A 101 4.08 8.18 -45.10
C ASN A 101 2.65 8.53 -44.68
N VAL A 102 2.51 9.59 -43.90
CA VAL A 102 1.21 10.06 -43.40
C VAL A 102 0.92 11.43 -44.00
N TYR A 103 -0.13 11.50 -44.80
CA TYR A 103 -0.59 12.71 -45.46
C TYR A 103 -1.79 13.29 -44.73
N GLY A 104 -1.90 14.62 -44.76
CA GLY A 104 -3.18 15.25 -44.43
C GLY A 104 -4.24 14.96 -45.49
N GLU A 105 -5.42 15.53 -45.31
CA GLU A 105 -6.57 15.24 -46.17
C GLU A 105 -6.24 15.53 -47.65
N ARG A 106 -6.55 14.54 -48.50
CA ARG A 106 -6.37 14.59 -49.95
C ARG A 106 -7.57 13.96 -50.63
N TYR A 107 -7.87 14.40 -51.84
CA TYR A 107 -8.95 13.84 -52.65
C TYR A 107 -8.54 13.74 -54.12
N TRP A 108 -9.27 12.92 -54.88
CA TRP A 108 -9.01 12.77 -56.30
C TRP A 108 -9.38 14.04 -57.07
N GLN A 109 -8.40 14.68 -57.72
CA GLN A 109 -8.60 15.90 -58.53
C GLN A 109 -8.09 15.69 -59.97
N GLY A 110 -9.02 15.64 -60.93
CA GLY A 110 -8.67 15.36 -62.34
C GLY A 110 -8.06 13.97 -62.54
N PHE A 111 -6.81 13.92 -63.02
CA PHE A 111 -6.06 12.68 -63.30
C PHE A 111 -5.17 12.20 -62.15
N GLY A 112 -5.08 12.95 -61.04
CA GLY A 112 -4.20 12.62 -59.90
C GLY A 112 -4.76 13.07 -58.55
N PRO A 113 -3.97 12.95 -57.46
CA PRO A 113 -4.36 13.44 -56.15
C PRO A 113 -4.27 14.97 -56.05
N SER A 114 -5.09 15.57 -55.18
CA SER A 114 -4.91 16.96 -54.73
C SER A 114 -3.63 17.10 -53.89
N PRO A 115 -3.11 18.34 -53.69
CA PRO A 115 -2.20 18.63 -52.60
C PRO A 115 -2.80 18.18 -51.26
N ALA A 116 -1.95 17.75 -50.31
CA ALA A 116 -2.38 17.42 -48.95
C ALA A 116 -2.56 18.69 -48.13
N ASP A 117 -3.67 18.77 -47.40
CA ASP A 117 -3.88 19.81 -46.41
C ASP A 117 -2.89 19.61 -45.24
N PRO A 118 -2.24 20.66 -44.72
CA PRO A 118 -1.39 20.54 -43.55
C PRO A 118 -2.17 20.08 -42.31
N PHE A 119 -1.61 19.16 -41.54
CA PHE A 119 -2.19 18.66 -40.29
C PHE A 119 -1.19 18.75 -39.14
N MET A 120 -1.72 18.76 -37.90
CA MET A 120 -0.93 18.69 -36.67
C MET A 120 -0.86 17.27 -36.11
N GLN A 121 -1.99 16.56 -36.17
CA GLN A 121 -2.16 15.19 -35.69
C GLN A 121 -3.00 14.41 -36.71
N MET A 122 -2.64 13.15 -36.98
CA MET A 122 -3.38 12.26 -37.88
C MET A 122 -3.38 10.83 -37.31
N PRO A 123 -4.56 10.23 -37.03
CA PRO A 123 -4.60 8.89 -36.45
C PRO A 123 -4.01 7.79 -37.33
N LEU A 124 -3.24 6.88 -36.73
CA LEU A 124 -2.64 5.73 -37.44
C LEU A 124 -3.55 4.49 -37.46
N SER A 125 -4.85 4.70 -37.70
CA SER A 125 -5.85 3.62 -37.76
C SER A 125 -6.11 3.14 -39.19
N TYR A 126 -6.63 1.92 -39.35
CA TYR A 126 -6.96 1.37 -40.66
C TYR A 126 -8.07 2.15 -41.40
N GLU A 127 -8.90 2.94 -40.71
CA GLU A 127 -9.86 3.86 -41.32
C GLU A 127 -9.19 4.94 -42.19
N HIS A 128 -7.93 5.26 -41.88
CA HIS A 128 -7.11 6.24 -42.59
C HIS A 128 -6.17 5.58 -43.62
N ALA A 129 -6.13 4.25 -43.66
CA ALA A 129 -5.35 3.47 -44.62
C ALA A 129 -6.13 3.19 -45.91
N TYR A 130 -5.43 2.71 -46.94
CA TYR A 130 -6.05 2.35 -48.21
C TYR A 130 -7.14 1.28 -48.02
N GLY A 131 -8.35 1.58 -48.52
CA GLY A 131 -9.52 0.73 -48.35
C GLY A 131 -10.80 1.36 -48.92
N GLY A 132 -11.93 0.84 -48.47
CA GLY A 132 -13.29 1.29 -48.82
C GLY A 132 -14.26 0.12 -48.87
N GLN A 133 -15.58 0.35 -48.90
CA GLN A 133 -16.59 -0.72 -48.75
C GLN A 133 -16.43 -1.91 -49.72
N ALA A 134 -15.92 -1.65 -50.94
CA ALA A 134 -15.69 -2.68 -51.95
C ALA A 134 -14.32 -3.37 -51.83
N HIS A 135 -13.46 -2.93 -50.90
CA HIS A 135 -12.12 -3.47 -50.69
C HIS A 135 -12.17 -4.76 -49.86
N LEU A 136 -11.41 -5.75 -50.29
CA LEU A 136 -11.42 -7.08 -49.68
C LEU A 136 -10.80 -7.09 -48.28
N TYR A 137 -9.77 -6.27 -48.08
CA TYR A 137 -8.90 -6.31 -46.89
C TYR A 137 -9.09 -5.14 -45.94
N ASN A 138 -9.90 -4.14 -46.26
CA ASN A 138 -10.10 -2.98 -45.37
C ASN A 138 -11.35 -2.23 -45.81
N LYS A 139 -12.50 -2.64 -45.28
CA LYS A 139 -13.80 -2.09 -45.71
C LYS A 139 -14.06 -0.68 -45.19
N ASP A 140 -13.42 -0.33 -44.08
CA ASP A 140 -13.62 0.93 -43.37
C ASP A 140 -12.58 2.00 -43.77
N GLY A 141 -11.56 1.61 -44.54
CA GLY A 141 -10.54 2.51 -45.07
C GLY A 141 -11.02 3.46 -46.18
N LYS A 142 -10.10 4.29 -46.69
CA LYS A 142 -10.36 5.32 -47.70
C LYS A 142 -9.45 5.14 -48.92
N GLY A 143 -9.80 5.77 -50.05
CA GLY A 143 -8.96 5.78 -51.26
C GLY A 143 -9.37 4.84 -52.40
N LEU A 144 -10.11 3.77 -52.15
CA LEU A 144 -10.70 2.94 -53.22
C LEU A 144 -11.92 3.65 -53.81
N PRO A 145 -11.98 3.89 -55.14
CA PRO A 145 -13.13 4.54 -55.77
C PRO A 145 -14.41 3.69 -55.63
N GLY A 146 -15.43 4.23 -54.96
CA GLY A 146 -16.77 3.63 -54.91
C GLY A 146 -17.55 3.72 -56.23
N ASN A 147 -18.64 2.96 -56.33
CA ASN A 147 -19.57 2.97 -57.47
C ASN A 147 -20.57 4.14 -57.43
N ASP A 148 -20.64 4.89 -56.34
CA ASP A 148 -21.60 5.98 -56.18
C ASP A 148 -21.17 7.24 -56.93
N SER A 149 -22.05 7.72 -57.81
CA SER A 149 -21.81 8.87 -58.70
C SER A 149 -22.15 10.22 -58.07
N ASN A 150 -22.66 10.22 -56.83
CA ASN A 150 -23.13 11.41 -56.11
C ASN A 150 -22.14 11.99 -55.08
N GLU A 151 -20.99 11.34 -54.82
CA GLU A 151 -19.95 11.91 -53.94
C GLU A 151 -19.21 13.07 -54.62
N VAL A 152 -19.29 14.27 -54.02
CA VAL A 152 -18.67 15.51 -54.52
C VAL A 152 -17.15 15.51 -54.34
N LEU A 153 -16.63 14.89 -53.27
CA LEU A 153 -15.20 14.72 -52.97
C LEU A 153 -14.91 13.26 -52.62
N ARG A 154 -13.91 12.67 -53.28
CA ARG A 154 -13.46 11.28 -53.04
C ARG A 154 -12.10 11.31 -52.38
N PHE A 155 -12.05 11.08 -51.07
CA PHE A 155 -10.84 11.12 -50.27
C PHE A 155 -9.85 10.01 -50.63
N LEU A 156 -8.55 10.30 -50.53
CA LEU A 156 -7.46 9.33 -50.58
C LEU A 156 -7.11 8.83 -49.19
N ALA A 157 -6.37 7.73 -49.12
CA ALA A 157 -5.76 7.28 -47.88
C ALA A 157 -4.76 8.32 -47.35
N ASN A 158 -4.74 8.48 -46.04
CA ASN A 158 -3.75 9.28 -45.34
C ASN A 158 -2.48 8.46 -45.10
N ILE A 159 -2.62 7.16 -44.83
CA ILE A 159 -1.51 6.26 -44.52
C ILE A 159 -1.12 5.45 -45.76
N GLU A 160 0.12 5.61 -46.20
CA GLU A 160 0.65 4.94 -47.40
C GLU A 160 2.05 4.36 -47.17
N HIS A 161 2.37 3.30 -47.91
CA HIS A 161 3.73 2.76 -47.95
C HIS A 161 4.65 3.71 -48.75
N PRO A 162 5.90 3.98 -48.31
CA PRO A 162 6.80 4.91 -49.00
C PRO A 162 7.03 4.61 -50.48
N ASP A 163 7.19 3.33 -50.82
CA ASP A 163 7.45 2.88 -52.19
C ASP A 163 6.20 2.73 -53.06
N PHE A 164 5.00 2.77 -52.47
CA PHE A 164 3.74 2.52 -53.18
C PHE A 164 2.68 3.61 -52.93
N PRO A 165 2.96 4.88 -53.27
CA PRO A 165 2.01 5.95 -53.06
C PRO A 165 0.77 5.80 -53.97
N VAL A 166 -0.40 6.24 -53.48
CA VAL A 166 -1.67 6.16 -54.21
C VAL A 166 -1.77 7.32 -55.20
N ILE A 167 -1.16 7.14 -56.38
CA ILE A 167 -1.04 8.19 -57.40
C ILE A 167 -1.98 8.00 -58.61
N SER A 168 -2.67 6.86 -58.71
CA SER A 168 -3.52 6.51 -59.87
C SER A 168 -4.82 5.83 -59.44
N LYS A 169 -5.92 6.14 -60.15
CA LYS A 169 -7.22 5.46 -60.00
C LYS A 169 -7.23 4.02 -60.53
N LYS A 170 -6.25 3.66 -61.37
CA LYS A 170 -6.07 2.28 -61.84
C LYS A 170 -5.24 1.52 -60.83
N ILE A 171 -5.80 0.43 -60.31
CA ILE A 171 -5.07 -0.53 -59.47
C ILE A 171 -3.95 -1.14 -60.34
N PRO A 172 -2.67 -1.06 -59.92
CA PRO A 172 -1.55 -1.69 -60.60
C PRO A 172 -1.77 -3.21 -60.72
N ASP A 173 -1.18 -3.82 -61.75
CA ASP A 173 -1.22 -5.28 -61.93
C ASP A 173 -0.59 -6.01 -60.72
N ASN A 174 0.32 -5.35 -60.00
CA ASN A 174 0.84 -5.81 -58.72
C ASN A 174 -0.14 -5.51 -57.58
N LYS A 175 -1.04 -6.45 -57.29
CA LYS A 175 -2.11 -6.32 -56.28
C LYS A 175 -1.61 -5.99 -54.87
N SER A 176 -0.34 -6.26 -54.54
CA SER A 176 0.25 -5.94 -53.23
C SER A 176 0.65 -4.46 -53.08
N ALA A 177 0.66 -3.67 -54.15
CA ALA A 177 1.00 -2.24 -54.08
C ALA A 177 -0.07 -1.41 -53.33
N TYR A 178 -1.33 -1.88 -53.28
CA TYR A 178 -2.45 -1.18 -52.62
C TYR A 178 -3.13 -2.06 -51.57
N THR A 179 -2.35 -2.58 -50.62
CA THR A 179 -2.86 -3.18 -49.38
C THR A 179 -2.94 -2.14 -48.27
N PRO A 180 -3.90 -2.26 -47.32
CA PRO A 180 -3.95 -1.38 -46.16
C PRO A 180 -2.64 -1.45 -45.38
N GLN A 181 -2.06 -0.29 -45.10
CA GLN A 181 -0.85 -0.14 -44.31
C GLN A 181 -1.22 0.42 -42.94
N GLY A 182 -0.53 -0.02 -41.90
CA GLY A 182 -0.75 0.43 -40.53
C GLY A 182 0.16 -0.30 -39.56
N PHE A 183 0.18 0.14 -38.31
CA PHE A 183 0.91 -0.51 -37.23
C PHE A 183 0.05 -1.36 -36.30
N ALA A 184 -1.28 -1.12 -36.32
CA ALA A 184 -2.24 -1.76 -35.45
C ALA A 184 -2.56 -3.21 -35.85
N ALA A 185 -3.19 -3.95 -34.94
CA ALA A 185 -3.64 -5.32 -35.13
C ALA A 185 -4.57 -5.48 -36.35
N ILE A 186 -4.33 -6.51 -37.15
CA ILE A 186 -5.19 -6.91 -38.27
C ILE A 186 -6.49 -7.53 -37.72
N ASN A 187 -7.62 -7.05 -38.22
CA ASN A 187 -8.94 -7.54 -37.86
C ASN A 187 -9.10 -9.04 -38.20
N SER A 188 -9.66 -9.82 -37.28
CA SER A 188 -9.83 -11.28 -37.41
C SER A 188 -10.75 -11.68 -38.57
N GLU A 189 -11.70 -10.84 -38.97
CA GLU A 189 -12.62 -11.09 -40.09
C GLU A 189 -12.00 -10.83 -41.46
N TRP A 190 -10.82 -10.19 -41.51
CA TRP A 190 -10.15 -9.94 -42.78
C TRP A 190 -9.55 -11.24 -43.34
N PRO A 191 -9.58 -11.47 -44.67
CA PRO A 191 -9.11 -12.73 -45.25
C PRO A 191 -7.67 -13.13 -44.89
N GLN A 192 -6.79 -12.18 -44.56
CA GLN A 192 -5.44 -12.47 -44.09
C GLN A 192 -5.40 -13.29 -42.80
N ARG A 193 -6.37 -13.07 -41.89
CA ARG A 193 -6.51 -13.86 -40.65
C ARG A 193 -7.58 -14.92 -40.78
N LYS A 194 -8.77 -14.57 -41.29
CA LYS A 194 -9.92 -15.48 -41.40
C LYS A 194 -9.61 -16.81 -42.10
N ASN A 195 -8.75 -16.78 -43.13
CA ASN A 195 -8.38 -17.99 -43.88
C ASN A 195 -7.44 -18.93 -43.09
N LEU A 196 -6.90 -18.50 -41.94
CA LEU A 196 -5.98 -19.26 -41.09
C LEU A 196 -6.68 -19.99 -39.94
N TYR A 197 -7.97 -19.70 -39.70
CA TYR A 197 -8.70 -20.18 -38.52
C TYR A 197 -9.03 -21.69 -38.56
N GLY A 198 -8.89 -22.32 -39.73
CA GLY A 198 -9.11 -23.75 -39.96
C GLY A 198 -10.49 -24.09 -40.55
N THR A 199 -10.75 -25.39 -40.70
CA THR A 199 -11.96 -25.90 -41.36
C THR A 199 -13.04 -26.29 -40.34
N PHE A 200 -14.27 -25.78 -40.55
CA PHE A 200 -15.42 -25.99 -39.65
C PHE A 200 -16.52 -26.81 -40.35
N ASP A 201 -16.25 -28.08 -40.64
CA ASP A 201 -17.18 -29.01 -41.28
C ASP A 201 -17.93 -29.91 -40.27
N ASP A 202 -18.76 -30.84 -40.76
CA ASP A 202 -19.51 -31.78 -39.91
C ASP A 202 -18.59 -32.65 -39.03
N ASN A 203 -17.37 -32.95 -39.50
CA ASN A 203 -16.39 -33.72 -38.73
C ASN A 203 -15.83 -32.88 -37.56
N TYR A 204 -15.54 -31.60 -37.78
CA TYR A 204 -15.22 -30.67 -36.69
C TYR A 204 -16.34 -30.61 -35.65
N LEU A 205 -17.60 -30.44 -36.08
CA LEU A 205 -18.73 -30.33 -35.17
C LEU A 205 -18.95 -31.59 -34.33
N GLN A 206 -18.74 -32.77 -34.91
CA GLN A 206 -18.93 -34.05 -34.22
C GLN A 206 -17.77 -34.42 -33.29
N ASN A 207 -16.53 -34.16 -33.72
CA ASN A 207 -15.35 -34.71 -33.06
C ASN A 207 -14.50 -33.68 -32.31
N HIS A 208 -14.55 -32.40 -32.68
CA HIS A 208 -13.58 -31.40 -32.20
C HIS A 208 -14.19 -30.22 -31.43
N MET A 209 -15.46 -29.88 -31.67
CA MET A 209 -16.19 -28.86 -30.92
C MET A 209 -16.30 -29.25 -29.42
N PRO A 210 -16.17 -28.32 -28.45
CA PRO A 210 -15.88 -26.87 -28.57
C PRO A 210 -14.37 -26.55 -28.44
N GLY A 211 -13.54 -26.98 -29.40
CA GLY A 211 -12.09 -26.68 -29.44
C GLY A 211 -11.65 -26.02 -30.75
N LEU A 212 -10.35 -25.72 -30.86
CA LEU A 212 -9.73 -25.22 -32.09
C LEU A 212 -9.77 -26.30 -33.18
N ALA A 213 -9.87 -25.87 -34.45
CA ALA A 213 -9.85 -26.76 -35.59
C ALA A 213 -8.50 -27.52 -35.66
N PRO A 214 -8.49 -28.83 -36.00
CA PRO A 214 -7.25 -29.61 -36.08
C PRO A 214 -6.22 -29.09 -37.10
N ASP A 215 -6.68 -28.35 -38.10
CA ASP A 215 -5.91 -27.76 -39.19
C ASP A 215 -5.68 -26.24 -39.01
N ILE A 216 -5.91 -25.70 -37.82
CA ILE A 216 -5.65 -24.28 -37.53
C ILE A 216 -4.19 -23.92 -37.84
N ASN A 217 -3.97 -22.80 -38.52
CA ASN A 217 -2.63 -22.22 -38.64
C ASN A 217 -2.42 -21.24 -37.47
N TRP A 218 -1.39 -21.49 -36.66
CA TRP A 218 -1.03 -20.67 -35.49
C TRP A 218 -0.70 -19.20 -35.83
N ASP A 219 -0.36 -18.91 -37.10
CA ASP A 219 -0.24 -17.54 -37.62
C ASP A 219 -1.54 -16.71 -37.46
N TYR A 220 -2.69 -17.37 -37.24
CA TYR A 220 -3.96 -16.71 -36.93
C TYR A 220 -3.87 -15.81 -35.68
N PHE A 221 -3.12 -16.24 -34.66
CA PHE A 221 -2.99 -15.52 -33.38
C PHE A 221 -1.96 -14.39 -33.42
N HIS A 222 -1.13 -14.35 -34.46
CA HIS A 222 -0.32 -13.18 -34.75
C HIS A 222 -1.21 -12.08 -35.33
N THR A 223 -1.37 -11.01 -34.55
CA THR A 223 -2.27 -9.90 -34.89
C THR A 223 -1.54 -8.81 -35.66
N ALA A 224 -0.23 -8.66 -35.47
CA ALA A 224 0.55 -7.65 -36.17
C ALA A 224 0.63 -7.94 -37.67
N PRO A 225 0.77 -6.92 -38.53
CA PRO A 225 1.15 -7.12 -39.94
C PRO A 225 2.44 -7.95 -40.11
N PRO A 226 2.59 -8.72 -41.21
CA PRO A 226 3.76 -9.59 -41.40
C PRO A 226 5.13 -8.89 -41.34
N ASP A 227 5.19 -7.60 -41.67
CA ASP A 227 6.40 -6.77 -41.59
C ASP A 227 6.70 -6.23 -40.17
N GLN A 228 5.97 -6.71 -39.16
CA GLN A 228 6.18 -6.43 -37.73
C GLN A 228 6.34 -7.72 -36.90
N ARG A 229 6.52 -8.87 -37.57
CA ARG A 229 6.69 -10.19 -36.95
C ARG A 229 8.14 -10.65 -37.08
N PHE A 230 8.66 -11.21 -36.01
CA PHE A 230 9.99 -11.81 -35.96
C PHE A 230 9.90 -13.31 -36.30
N ASP A 231 11.03 -13.91 -36.65
CA ASP A 231 11.17 -15.37 -36.83
C ASP A 231 11.67 -16.08 -35.56
N ARG A 232 11.81 -15.32 -34.46
CA ARG A 232 12.30 -15.73 -33.15
C ARG A 232 11.52 -15.02 -32.04
N TYR A 233 11.69 -15.48 -30.81
CA TYR A 233 11.34 -14.68 -29.64
C TYR A 233 12.40 -13.60 -29.39
N LEU A 234 11.95 -12.43 -28.97
CA LEU A 234 12.78 -11.36 -28.44
C LEU A 234 13.30 -11.74 -27.05
N THR A 235 14.45 -11.18 -26.71
CA THR A 235 15.12 -11.41 -25.43
C THR A 235 14.55 -10.49 -24.35
N GLY A 236 14.09 -9.29 -24.74
CA GLY A 236 13.49 -8.31 -23.85
C GLY A 236 14.38 -7.11 -23.53
N ASN A 237 15.57 -6.99 -24.16
CA ASN A 237 16.48 -5.84 -24.03
C ASN A 237 16.83 -5.19 -25.37
N GLU A 238 16.11 -5.55 -26.44
CA GLU A 238 16.37 -5.02 -27.77
C GLU A 238 16.16 -3.50 -27.84
N PRO A 239 16.97 -2.80 -28.65
CA PRO A 239 16.79 -1.36 -28.85
C PRO A 239 15.55 -1.07 -29.69
N PHE A 240 14.88 0.04 -29.40
CA PHE A 240 13.80 0.57 -30.21
C PHE A 240 13.97 2.07 -30.49
N CYS A 241 13.35 2.52 -31.58
CA CYS A 241 13.28 3.92 -31.96
C CYS A 241 11.91 4.21 -32.60
N ILE A 242 11.21 5.23 -32.11
CA ILE A 242 9.89 5.65 -32.58
C ILE A 242 9.97 7.12 -32.99
N THR A 243 9.53 7.47 -34.19
CA THR A 243 9.62 8.83 -34.72
C THR A 243 8.26 9.41 -35.07
N ASN A 244 8.05 10.68 -34.71
CA ASN A 244 6.85 11.47 -35.03
C ASN A 244 5.52 10.83 -34.58
N MET A 245 5.52 10.09 -33.47
CA MET A 245 4.33 9.45 -32.90
C MET A 245 3.98 9.95 -31.48
N HIS A 246 4.57 11.07 -31.06
CA HIS A 246 4.26 11.72 -29.79
C HIS A 246 4.20 13.24 -30.02
N GLU A 247 3.33 13.95 -29.28
CA GLU A 247 3.06 15.38 -29.45
C GLU A 247 4.33 16.25 -29.34
N THR A 248 5.12 16.07 -28.27
CA THR A 248 6.33 16.85 -27.99
C THR A 248 7.64 16.14 -28.35
N MET A 249 7.69 14.81 -28.28
CA MET A 249 8.89 14.02 -28.57
C MET A 249 8.92 13.58 -30.03
N ALA A 250 9.69 14.29 -30.86
CA ALA A 250 9.86 13.94 -32.27
C ALA A 250 10.53 12.57 -32.47
N GLU A 251 11.34 12.13 -31.52
CA GLU A 251 12.02 10.83 -31.53
C GLU A 251 12.11 10.30 -30.09
N ILE A 252 11.66 9.06 -29.88
CA ILE A 252 11.76 8.31 -28.63
C ILE A 252 12.68 7.12 -28.87
N LYS A 253 13.77 7.02 -28.10
CA LYS A 253 14.79 5.97 -28.22
C LYS A 253 15.03 5.34 -26.86
N GLY A 254 15.07 4.01 -26.84
CA GLY A 254 15.33 3.26 -25.62
C GLY A 254 15.63 1.81 -25.92
N ASN A 255 15.71 1.01 -24.86
CA ASN A 255 15.75 -0.44 -24.94
C ASN A 255 14.50 -0.99 -24.27
N LEU A 256 14.05 -2.17 -24.69
CA LEU A 256 13.08 -2.94 -23.93
C LEU A 256 13.59 -3.16 -22.48
N PRO A 257 12.69 -3.28 -21.48
CA PRO A 257 13.01 -3.13 -20.05
C PRO A 257 13.94 -4.21 -19.47
N GLY A 258 14.36 -5.19 -20.25
CA GLY A 258 15.28 -6.22 -19.83
C GLY A 258 14.70 -7.17 -18.79
N VAL A 259 13.37 -7.34 -18.77
CA VAL A 259 12.67 -8.18 -17.79
C VAL A 259 12.24 -9.51 -18.40
N VAL A 260 12.25 -10.56 -17.58
CA VAL A 260 11.73 -11.90 -17.91
C VAL A 260 10.55 -12.21 -17.01
N GLY A 261 9.40 -12.51 -17.61
CA GLY A 261 8.25 -13.03 -16.88
C GLY A 261 8.48 -14.47 -16.43
N ARG A 262 8.14 -14.78 -15.18
CA ARG A 262 8.10 -16.13 -14.61
C ARG A 262 6.68 -16.40 -14.10
N CYS A 263 6.15 -17.58 -14.37
CA CYS A 263 4.83 -17.97 -13.88
C CYS A 263 4.86 -19.38 -13.31
N PHE A 264 4.35 -19.56 -12.10
CA PHE A 264 4.29 -20.84 -11.41
C PHE A 264 2.86 -21.19 -11.04
N ILE A 265 2.53 -22.46 -11.05
CA ILE A 265 1.21 -22.97 -10.70
C ILE A 265 1.31 -24.09 -9.68
N GLU A 266 0.31 -24.15 -8.80
CA GLU A 266 0.01 -25.32 -7.96
C GLU A 266 -1.18 -26.05 -8.58
N GLN A 267 -0.91 -27.21 -9.18
CA GLN A 267 -1.90 -28.05 -9.87
C GLN A 267 -2.25 -29.28 -9.04
N GLU A 268 -3.54 -29.51 -8.79
CA GLU A 268 -4.08 -30.71 -8.16
C GLU A 268 -4.52 -31.73 -9.22
N LEU A 269 -3.98 -32.95 -9.15
CA LEU A 269 -4.38 -34.08 -9.99
C LEU A 269 -5.05 -35.18 -9.15
N PRO A 270 -6.13 -35.80 -9.63
CA PRO A 270 -6.70 -36.99 -8.97
C PRO A 270 -5.73 -38.17 -9.03
N LEU A 271 -5.50 -38.89 -7.93
CA LEU A 271 -4.62 -40.07 -7.90
C LEU A 271 -5.13 -41.21 -8.81
N ASN A 272 -6.43 -41.28 -9.08
CA ASN A 272 -7.06 -42.28 -9.94
C ASN A 272 -6.98 -41.95 -11.45
N ALA A 273 -6.53 -40.75 -11.81
CA ALA A 273 -6.39 -40.31 -13.20
C ALA A 273 -5.00 -40.66 -13.80
N LEU A 274 -4.07 -41.15 -12.99
CA LEU A 274 -2.69 -41.47 -13.39
C LEU A 274 -2.50 -42.99 -13.53
N GLU A 275 -1.90 -43.46 -14.63
CA GLU A 275 -1.58 -44.87 -14.80
C GLU A 275 -0.46 -45.29 -13.80
N GLN A 276 -0.42 -46.57 -13.40
CA GLN A 276 0.53 -47.08 -12.37
C GLN A 276 2.02 -46.85 -12.71
N GLY A 277 2.37 -46.51 -13.96
CA GLY A 277 3.72 -46.16 -14.40
C GLY A 277 4.04 -44.65 -14.41
N GLU A 278 3.05 -43.76 -14.39
CA GLU A 278 3.23 -42.30 -14.45
C GLU A 278 3.52 -41.68 -13.07
N LEU A 279 3.10 -42.35 -12.00
CA LEU A 279 3.39 -41.95 -10.61
C LEU A 279 4.89 -41.86 -10.31
N ALA A 280 5.73 -42.62 -11.01
CA ALA A 280 7.19 -42.58 -10.85
C ALA A 280 7.83 -41.30 -11.43
N GLN A 281 7.11 -40.56 -12.29
CA GLN A 281 7.59 -39.32 -12.91
C GLN A 281 7.40 -38.08 -12.01
N TYR A 282 6.68 -38.23 -10.89
CA TYR A 282 6.32 -37.15 -9.97
C TYR A 282 6.92 -37.39 -8.57
N SER A 283 8.24 -37.58 -8.49
CA SER A 283 8.95 -37.88 -7.23
C SER A 283 8.81 -36.78 -6.18
N ASP A 284 8.67 -35.52 -6.62
CA ASP A 284 8.69 -34.33 -5.77
C ASP A 284 7.27 -33.83 -5.42
N ALA A 285 6.24 -34.58 -5.82
CA ALA A 285 4.85 -34.21 -5.64
C ALA A 285 4.34 -34.50 -4.22
N GLN A 286 3.57 -33.57 -3.66
CA GLN A 286 2.97 -33.76 -2.35
C GLN A 286 1.66 -34.56 -2.49
N LYS A 287 1.56 -35.69 -1.78
CA LYS A 287 0.29 -36.43 -1.68
C LYS A 287 -0.57 -35.79 -0.59
N ARG A 288 -1.77 -35.34 -0.98
CA ARG A 288 -2.76 -34.79 -0.06
C ARG A 288 -4.09 -35.50 -0.32
N ASP A 289 -4.46 -36.37 0.60
CA ASP A 289 -5.63 -37.24 0.51
C ASP A 289 -5.67 -38.09 -0.77
N ASP A 290 -6.70 -37.92 -1.61
CA ASP A 290 -6.94 -38.62 -2.88
C ASP A 290 -6.33 -37.88 -4.10
N LYS A 291 -5.49 -36.87 -3.85
CA LYS A 291 -4.91 -36.00 -4.89
C LYS A 291 -3.39 -35.88 -4.78
N LEU A 292 -2.80 -35.52 -5.91
CA LEU A 292 -1.39 -35.20 -6.09
C LEU A 292 -1.27 -33.69 -6.32
N VAL A 293 -0.52 -32.98 -5.49
CA VAL A 293 -0.26 -31.55 -5.63
C VAL A 293 1.10 -31.34 -6.30
N LEU A 294 1.09 -30.64 -7.42
CA LEU A 294 2.27 -30.38 -8.26
C LEU A 294 2.55 -28.89 -8.32
N PHE A 295 3.77 -28.50 -7.96
CA PHE A 295 4.27 -27.15 -8.23
C PHE A 295 5.06 -27.15 -9.53
N LYS A 296 4.62 -26.37 -10.53
CA LYS A 296 5.20 -26.35 -11.88
C LYS A 296 5.41 -24.93 -12.36
N GLU A 297 6.48 -24.73 -13.11
CA GLU A 297 6.70 -23.51 -13.87
C GLU A 297 6.01 -23.61 -15.25
N ILE A 298 5.34 -22.53 -15.66
CA ILE A 298 4.88 -22.34 -17.03
C ILE A 298 6.00 -21.57 -17.75
N PRO A 299 6.69 -22.19 -18.72
CA PRO A 299 7.75 -21.50 -19.47
C PRO A 299 7.12 -20.40 -20.31
N LEU A 300 7.52 -19.15 -20.06
CA LEU A 300 7.05 -17.97 -20.78
C LEU A 300 8.08 -17.52 -21.80
N ASN A 301 7.62 -17.03 -22.95
CA ASN A 301 8.46 -16.35 -23.95
C ASN A 301 7.89 -14.95 -24.21
N LEU A 302 8.77 -13.97 -24.46
CA LEU A 302 8.34 -12.64 -24.88
C LEU A 302 7.80 -12.73 -26.31
N ASP A 303 6.48 -12.70 -26.47
CA ASP A 303 5.84 -12.92 -27.77
C ASP A 303 5.21 -11.67 -28.36
N THR A 304 4.99 -10.62 -27.57
CA THR A 304 4.35 -9.40 -28.05
C THR A 304 4.91 -8.17 -27.35
N VAL A 305 5.19 -7.13 -28.13
CA VAL A 305 5.49 -5.79 -27.62
C VAL A 305 4.42 -4.82 -28.11
N TYR A 306 3.75 -4.15 -27.19
CA TYR A 306 2.82 -3.07 -27.52
C TYR A 306 3.49 -1.73 -27.28
N PHE A 307 3.33 -0.81 -28.23
CA PHE A 307 3.73 0.58 -28.08
C PHE A 307 2.50 1.48 -28.07
N PHE A 308 2.43 2.36 -27.08
CA PHE A 308 1.49 3.48 -26.94
C PHE A 308 2.30 4.79 -26.86
N PRO A 309 2.92 5.23 -27.97
CA PRO A 309 3.80 6.38 -27.98
C PRO A 309 3.09 7.68 -27.60
N ASN A 310 1.79 7.82 -27.87
CA ASN A 310 1.00 8.97 -27.45
C ASN A 310 1.07 9.22 -25.93
N ASP A 311 1.03 8.14 -25.15
CA ASP A 311 1.04 8.16 -23.68
C ASP A 311 2.42 7.84 -23.09
N ASN A 312 3.45 7.73 -23.94
CA ASN A 312 4.81 7.37 -23.54
C ASN A 312 4.92 5.98 -22.85
N ILE A 313 4.10 5.00 -23.27
CA ILE A 313 4.07 3.66 -22.65
C ILE A 313 4.46 2.56 -23.63
N GLY A 314 5.28 1.62 -23.16
CA GLY A 314 5.53 0.32 -23.78
C GLY A 314 5.03 -0.82 -22.89
N ILE A 315 4.66 -1.94 -23.48
CA ILE A 315 4.24 -3.16 -22.77
C ILE A 315 4.93 -4.36 -23.38
N VAL A 316 5.63 -5.14 -22.56
CA VAL A 316 6.14 -6.45 -22.96
C VAL A 316 5.21 -7.55 -22.43
N VAL A 317 4.88 -8.51 -23.27
CA VAL A 317 4.01 -9.64 -22.93
C VAL A 317 4.77 -10.95 -22.99
N HIS A 318 4.94 -11.58 -21.84
CA HIS A 318 5.52 -12.91 -21.73
C HIS A 318 4.41 -13.94 -21.62
N ARG A 319 4.37 -14.88 -22.57
CA ARG A 319 3.28 -15.85 -22.66
C ARG A 319 3.78 -17.28 -22.69
N GLY A 320 3.06 -18.15 -22.00
CA GLY A 320 3.33 -19.57 -21.95
C GLY A 320 2.06 -20.39 -21.82
N THR A 321 2.18 -21.68 -22.06
CA THR A 321 1.04 -22.60 -22.09
C THR A 321 1.39 -23.90 -21.40
N ILE A 322 0.42 -24.48 -20.68
CA ILE A 322 0.57 -25.77 -20.01
C ILE A 322 -0.69 -26.62 -20.18
N GLU A 323 -0.52 -27.93 -20.26
CA GLU A 323 -1.64 -28.88 -20.33
C GLU A 323 -2.34 -28.96 -18.96
N ILE A 324 -3.67 -28.89 -19.00
CA ILE A 324 -4.56 -28.96 -17.83
C ILE A 324 -5.55 -30.10 -18.01
N ASN A 325 -6.09 -30.57 -16.89
CA ASN A 325 -7.02 -31.71 -16.87
C ASN A 325 -8.47 -31.28 -16.73
N HIS A 326 -8.70 -29.98 -16.54
CA HIS A 326 -10.03 -29.40 -16.49
C HIS A 326 -10.16 -28.30 -17.55
N PRO A 327 -11.25 -28.23 -18.35
CA PRO A 327 -11.43 -27.23 -19.41
C PRO A 327 -11.34 -25.75 -18.96
N GLN A 328 -11.47 -25.51 -17.66
CA GLN A 328 -11.48 -24.20 -17.01
C GLN A 328 -10.31 -24.03 -16.02
N ALA A 329 -9.28 -24.88 -16.11
CA ALA A 329 -8.12 -24.87 -15.22
C ALA A 329 -8.46 -24.98 -13.72
N LYS A 330 -9.57 -25.65 -13.34
CA LYS A 330 -9.94 -25.86 -11.93
C LYS A 330 -8.96 -26.75 -11.17
N ASP A 331 -8.16 -27.52 -11.90
CA ASP A 331 -7.02 -28.26 -11.39
C ASP A 331 -5.88 -27.31 -10.98
N ILE A 332 -5.81 -26.08 -11.48
CA ILE A 332 -4.88 -25.06 -10.99
C ILE A 332 -5.50 -24.34 -9.79
N LYS A 333 -4.94 -24.54 -8.60
CA LYS A 333 -5.43 -23.93 -7.35
C LYS A 333 -4.83 -22.58 -7.10
N LYS A 334 -3.53 -22.44 -7.35
CA LYS A 334 -2.78 -21.22 -7.13
C LYS A 334 -1.90 -20.90 -8.34
N LEU A 335 -1.69 -19.62 -8.57
CA LEU A 335 -0.83 -19.10 -9.63
C LEU A 335 0.02 -17.95 -9.06
N LEU A 336 1.33 -17.99 -9.26
CA LEU A 336 2.28 -16.94 -8.90
C LEU A 336 2.90 -16.34 -10.16
N VAL A 337 2.83 -15.02 -10.32
CA VAL A 337 3.55 -14.25 -11.33
C VAL A 337 4.70 -13.50 -10.68
N ALA A 338 5.87 -13.58 -11.30
CA ALA A 338 7.04 -12.80 -10.94
C ALA A 338 7.74 -12.27 -12.20
N HIS A 339 8.55 -11.23 -12.05
CA HIS A 339 9.44 -10.72 -13.07
C HIS A 339 10.85 -10.63 -12.49
N GLN A 340 11.86 -10.87 -13.34
CA GLN A 340 13.27 -10.76 -12.98
C GLN A 340 14.00 -9.96 -14.04
N SER A 341 15.07 -9.24 -13.66
CA SER A 341 15.96 -8.67 -14.66
C SER A 341 16.76 -9.77 -15.39
N LEU A 342 17.04 -9.57 -16.67
CA LEU A 342 17.95 -10.40 -17.47
C LEU A 342 19.39 -10.40 -16.91
N THR A 343 19.75 -9.38 -16.13
CA THR A 343 21.09 -9.27 -15.51
C THR A 343 21.18 -9.94 -14.15
N GLU A 344 20.04 -10.30 -13.54
CA GLU A 344 20.00 -10.96 -12.25
C GLU A 344 20.28 -12.48 -12.35
N PRO A 345 20.88 -13.09 -11.32
CA PRO A 345 20.95 -14.54 -11.22
C PRO A 345 19.55 -15.17 -11.19
N ALA A 346 19.35 -16.24 -11.96
CA ALA A 346 18.10 -16.99 -11.96
C ALA A 346 17.78 -17.55 -10.56
N LYS A 347 16.61 -17.20 -10.03
CA LYS A 347 16.12 -17.73 -8.75
C LYS A 347 15.59 -19.16 -8.93
N PRO A 348 15.87 -20.10 -8.01
CA PRO A 348 15.44 -21.49 -8.12
C PRO A 348 13.92 -21.63 -7.93
N SER A 349 13.32 -22.69 -8.48
CA SER A 349 11.87 -22.95 -8.34
C SER A 349 11.40 -22.99 -6.87
N ALA A 350 12.22 -23.54 -5.97
CA ALA A 350 11.93 -23.57 -4.53
C ALA A 350 11.71 -22.19 -3.92
N PHE A 351 12.47 -21.17 -4.35
CA PHE A 351 12.27 -19.79 -3.88
C PHE A 351 10.85 -19.30 -4.19
N TYR A 352 10.35 -19.55 -5.40
CA TYR A 352 9.01 -19.15 -5.81
C TYR A 352 7.92 -19.95 -5.10
N GLN A 353 8.18 -21.22 -4.81
CA GLN A 353 7.28 -22.03 -3.99
C GLN A 353 7.13 -21.46 -2.58
N ASP A 354 8.25 -21.07 -1.95
CA ASP A 354 8.25 -20.41 -0.64
C ASP A 354 7.50 -19.07 -0.70
N GLN A 355 7.77 -18.24 -1.72
CA GLN A 355 7.08 -16.96 -1.91
C GLN A 355 5.56 -17.12 -2.13
N LEU A 356 5.14 -18.18 -2.83
CA LEU A 356 3.73 -18.53 -3.01
C LEU A 356 3.11 -18.96 -1.68
N GLN A 357 3.81 -19.78 -0.89
CA GLN A 357 3.34 -20.26 0.40
C GLN A 357 3.18 -19.12 1.41
N LEU A 358 4.18 -18.24 1.53
CA LEU A 358 4.14 -17.06 2.40
C LEU A 358 2.93 -16.17 2.08
N ARG A 359 2.68 -15.88 0.79
CA ARG A 359 1.51 -15.06 0.34
C ARG A 359 0.17 -15.78 0.41
N CYS A 360 0.19 -17.10 0.56
CA CYS A 360 -1.01 -17.90 0.78
C CYS A 360 -1.28 -18.17 2.26
N ASP A 361 -0.40 -17.74 3.16
CA ASP A 361 -0.57 -17.93 4.59
C ASP A 361 -1.83 -17.18 5.09
N PRO A 362 -2.76 -17.83 5.82
CA PRO A 362 -3.98 -17.19 6.29
C PRO A 362 -3.74 -16.08 7.32
N GLU A 363 -2.68 -16.15 8.11
CA GLU A 363 -2.40 -15.19 9.19
C GLU A 363 -1.48 -14.06 8.70
N ASP A 364 -0.39 -14.41 8.00
CA ASP A 364 0.67 -13.48 7.63
C ASP A 364 0.72 -13.13 6.13
N GLY A 365 -0.10 -13.77 5.29
CA GLY A 365 -0.02 -13.64 3.83
C GLY A 365 -0.15 -12.21 3.29
N PHE A 366 -0.90 -11.36 4.00
CA PHE A 366 -1.08 -9.95 3.67
C PHE A 366 0.24 -9.15 3.72
N LYS A 367 1.14 -9.46 4.67
CA LYS A 367 2.47 -8.81 4.79
C LYS A 367 3.26 -8.99 3.49
N TYR A 368 3.22 -10.20 2.95
CA TYR A 368 3.91 -10.55 1.71
C TYR A 368 3.17 -10.07 0.46
N MET A 369 1.85 -9.84 0.52
CA MET A 369 1.10 -9.19 -0.57
C MET A 369 1.51 -7.71 -0.72
N MET A 370 1.77 -7.02 0.39
CA MET A 370 2.24 -5.63 0.40
C MET A 370 3.72 -5.51 0.00
N TYR A 371 4.51 -6.56 0.21
CA TYR A 371 5.92 -6.59 -0.16
C TYR A 371 6.16 -7.32 -1.49
N SER A 372 6.16 -6.58 -2.60
CA SER A 372 6.33 -7.15 -3.94
C SER A 372 7.77 -7.32 -4.38
N ALA A 373 8.76 -6.76 -3.67
CA ALA A 373 10.18 -6.77 -4.04
C ALA A 373 10.73 -8.18 -4.40
N PRO A 374 10.39 -9.27 -3.69
CA PRO A 374 10.89 -10.61 -4.03
C PRO A 374 10.42 -11.14 -5.39
N LEU A 375 9.33 -10.58 -5.93
CA LEU A 375 8.66 -11.00 -7.18
C LEU A 375 8.91 -10.05 -8.36
N ILE A 376 9.72 -9.00 -8.19
CA ILE A 376 10.07 -8.04 -9.24
C ILE A 376 11.61 -7.94 -9.34
N PRO A 377 12.14 -7.29 -10.40
CA PRO A 377 13.57 -7.00 -10.50
C PRO A 377 14.09 -6.17 -9.32
N GLU A 378 15.35 -6.38 -8.93
CA GLU A 378 15.98 -5.74 -7.75
C GLU A 378 16.12 -4.22 -7.89
N ASP A 379 16.26 -3.73 -9.12
CA ASP A 379 16.37 -2.31 -9.48
C ASP A 379 15.02 -1.61 -9.62
N VAL A 380 13.90 -2.34 -9.52
CA VAL A 380 12.57 -1.79 -9.65
C VAL A 380 11.99 -1.47 -8.27
N THR A 381 11.57 -0.21 -8.11
CA THR A 381 10.89 0.26 -6.89
C THR A 381 9.62 -0.56 -6.65
N CYS A 382 9.43 -1.09 -5.44
CA CYS A 382 8.24 -1.89 -5.13
C CYS A 382 6.96 -1.06 -5.29
N GLY A 383 5.85 -1.72 -5.64
CA GLY A 383 4.65 -1.01 -6.10
C GLY A 383 4.01 -0.15 -5.01
N PHE A 384 4.10 -0.59 -3.76
CA PHE A 384 3.65 0.19 -2.61
C PHE A 384 4.53 1.41 -2.36
N LYS A 385 5.84 1.32 -2.54
CA LYS A 385 6.75 2.47 -2.46
C LYS A 385 6.50 3.47 -3.60
N GLN A 386 6.20 3.01 -4.81
CA GLN A 386 5.77 3.90 -5.91
C GLN A 386 4.42 4.58 -5.63
N LEU A 387 3.53 3.92 -4.87
CA LEU A 387 2.20 4.43 -4.52
C LEU A 387 2.23 5.43 -3.35
N LEU A 388 3.18 5.29 -2.43
CA LEU A 388 3.37 6.14 -1.25
C LEU A 388 4.41 7.26 -1.46
N GLY A 389 5.36 7.12 -2.38
CA GLY A 389 6.47 8.08 -2.54
C GLY A 389 7.63 7.87 -1.54
N ASP A 390 8.79 8.42 -1.86
CA ASP A 390 10.06 8.12 -1.16
C ASP A 390 10.14 8.65 0.29
N GLU A 391 9.54 9.81 0.59
CA GLU A 391 9.56 10.39 1.94
C GLU A 391 8.58 9.69 2.87
N GLU A 392 7.33 9.49 2.46
CA GLU A 392 6.32 8.74 3.23
C GLU A 392 6.74 7.28 3.44
N TYR A 393 7.28 6.59 2.42
CA TYR A 393 7.74 5.21 2.60
C TYR A 393 8.88 5.09 3.63
N LYS A 394 9.81 6.06 3.67
CA LYS A 394 10.91 6.10 4.66
C LYS A 394 10.42 6.47 6.05
N GLN A 395 9.50 7.42 6.15
CA GLN A 395 8.89 7.86 7.42
C GLN A 395 8.06 6.73 8.06
N VAL A 396 7.37 5.94 7.23
CA VAL A 396 6.51 4.84 7.66
C VAL A 396 7.27 3.58 8.09
N MET A 397 8.40 3.26 7.43
CA MET A 397 9.16 2.04 7.70
C MET A 397 10.45 2.25 8.49
N GLY A 398 11.04 3.45 8.44
CA GLY A 398 12.36 3.77 9.00
C GLY A 398 12.33 4.44 10.36
N ASP A 399 11.53 5.49 10.52
CA ASP A 399 11.71 6.43 11.63
C ASP A 399 11.28 5.84 12.98
N ASN A 400 10.26 4.98 13.02
CA ASN A 400 9.77 4.41 14.28
C ASN A 400 10.64 3.26 14.84
N LEU A 401 11.32 2.49 13.99
CA LEU A 401 12.14 1.35 14.46
C LEU A 401 13.61 1.72 14.68
N SER A 402 14.17 2.57 13.81
CA SER A 402 15.59 2.96 13.89
C SER A 402 15.83 4.00 14.98
N ALA A 403 14.95 5.00 15.13
CA ALA A 403 15.05 5.99 16.22
C ALA A 403 14.76 5.37 17.59
N PHE A 404 13.86 4.38 17.68
CA PHE A 404 13.62 3.62 18.92
C PHE A 404 14.82 2.76 19.31
N ALA A 405 15.42 2.05 18.35
CA ALA A 405 16.60 1.21 18.60
C ALA A 405 17.86 2.04 18.92
N GLU A 406 18.07 3.15 18.21
CA GLU A 406 19.22 4.04 18.39
C GLU A 406 19.07 4.89 19.65
N GLY A 407 17.84 5.35 19.97
CA GLY A 407 17.51 6.02 21.23
C GLY A 407 17.64 5.11 22.45
N LYS A 408 17.18 3.85 22.37
CA LYS A 408 17.38 2.86 23.46
C LYS A 408 18.84 2.46 23.63
N LYS A 409 19.61 2.38 22.53
CA LYS A 409 21.03 2.08 22.56
C LYS A 409 21.84 3.23 23.18
N GLN A 410 21.59 4.47 22.78
CA GLN A 410 22.24 5.64 23.36
C GLN A 410 21.88 5.84 24.83
N GLN A 411 20.60 5.61 25.19
CA GLN A 411 20.14 5.66 26.58
C GLN A 411 20.82 4.57 27.43
N ALA A 412 20.94 3.34 26.91
CA ALA A 412 21.63 2.25 27.61
C ALA A 412 23.16 2.47 27.71
N GLU A 413 23.79 3.05 26.69
CA GLU A 413 25.23 3.39 26.70
C GLU A 413 25.51 4.52 27.70
N GLN A 414 24.65 5.52 27.76
CA GLN A 414 24.76 6.66 28.67
C GLN A 414 24.50 6.26 30.14
N GLU A 415 23.47 5.44 30.40
CA GLU A 415 23.20 4.87 31.73
C GLU A 415 24.31 3.94 32.20
N MET A 416 24.95 3.20 31.28
CA MET A 416 26.08 2.31 31.59
C MET A 416 27.33 3.11 31.94
N ASP A 417 27.66 4.15 31.18
CA ASP A 417 28.83 5.01 31.46
C ASP A 417 28.66 5.79 32.78
N GLU A 418 27.46 6.31 33.05
CA GLU A 418 27.16 6.98 34.32
C GLU A 418 27.22 6.02 35.52
N ALA A 419 26.75 4.77 35.36
CA ALA A 419 26.85 3.75 36.40
C ALA A 419 28.30 3.32 36.65
N ILE A 420 29.13 3.20 35.61
CA ILE A 420 30.55 2.88 35.72
C ILE A 420 31.30 4.00 36.44
N ASP A 421 31.08 5.25 36.06
CA ASP A 421 31.73 6.40 36.67
C ASP A 421 31.36 6.55 38.15
N LYS A 422 30.09 6.31 38.49
CA LYS A 422 29.61 6.33 39.87
C LYS A 422 30.23 5.21 40.71
N GLN A 423 30.35 4.00 40.16
CA GLN A 423 30.93 2.85 40.85
C GLN A 423 32.45 2.97 41.01
N VAL A 424 33.15 3.54 40.03
CA VAL A 424 34.58 3.90 40.11
C VAL A 424 34.80 4.99 41.16
N ALA A 425 33.94 6.02 41.20
CA ALA A 425 33.99 7.08 42.20
C ALA A 425 33.75 6.55 43.62
N GLU A 426 32.78 5.64 43.81
CA GLU A 426 32.52 4.98 45.09
C GLU A 426 33.67 4.06 45.54
N LEU A 427 34.28 3.29 44.63
CA LEU A 427 35.43 2.44 44.95
C LEU A 427 36.65 3.28 45.35
N ARG A 428 36.87 4.42 44.69
CA ARG A 428 37.95 5.36 45.06
C ARG A 428 37.67 6.08 46.38
N ALA A 429 36.42 6.51 46.61
CA ALA A 429 36.01 7.13 47.88
C ALA A 429 36.17 6.18 49.08
N ASN A 430 36.06 4.87 48.87
CA ASN A 430 36.25 3.84 49.89
C ASN A 430 37.71 3.33 50.00
N GLY A 431 38.68 3.97 49.33
CA GLY A 431 40.11 3.65 49.42
C GLY A 431 40.53 2.38 48.66
N MET A 432 39.71 1.92 47.71
CA MET A 432 39.91 0.69 46.93
C MET A 432 40.42 0.99 45.52
N ASP A 433 41.42 1.86 45.41
CA ASP A 433 41.93 2.40 44.14
C ASP A 433 42.36 1.33 43.13
N LYS A 434 42.98 0.25 43.61
CA LYS A 434 43.38 -0.89 42.75
C LYS A 434 42.20 -1.59 42.08
N GLN A 435 41.05 -1.67 42.75
CA GLN A 435 39.87 -2.33 42.21
C GLN A 435 39.10 -1.42 41.25
N ALA A 436 39.13 -0.11 41.50
CA ALA A 436 38.65 0.90 40.55
C ALA A 436 39.45 0.87 39.23
N ASP A 437 40.79 0.78 39.33
CA ASP A 437 41.66 0.70 38.16
C ASP A 437 41.55 -0.66 37.43
N GLU A 438 41.37 -1.78 38.16
CA GLU A 438 41.09 -3.10 37.55
C GLU A 438 39.72 -3.17 36.87
N LEU A 439 38.70 -2.44 37.37
CA LEU A 439 37.39 -2.34 36.74
C LEU A 439 37.48 -1.57 35.42
N LEU A 440 38.18 -0.42 35.42
CA LEU A 440 38.47 0.37 34.22
C LEU A 440 39.27 -0.41 33.16
N ASP A 441 40.23 -1.25 33.57
CA ASP A 441 41.03 -2.07 32.65
C ASP A 441 40.23 -3.25 32.05
N LYS A 442 39.31 -3.86 32.81
CA LYS A 442 38.42 -4.93 32.31
C LYS A 442 37.37 -4.41 31.32
N ILE A 443 36.96 -3.15 31.48
CA ILE A 443 36.02 -2.47 30.57
C ILE A 443 36.74 -2.06 29.28
N LYS A 444 37.98 -1.56 29.38
CA LYS A 444 38.81 -1.22 28.21
C LYS A 444 39.26 -2.43 27.38
N ASN A 445 39.34 -3.61 27.98
CA ASN A 445 39.70 -4.86 27.31
C ASN A 445 38.76 -6.01 27.74
N PRO A 446 37.59 -6.16 27.10
CA PRO A 446 36.65 -7.22 27.46
C PRO A 446 37.24 -8.62 27.12
N PRO A 447 37.06 -9.63 28.00
CA PRO A 447 37.51 -11.00 27.73
C PRO A 447 36.78 -11.59 26.52
N GLN A 448 37.51 -12.24 25.62
CA GLN A 448 36.99 -12.66 24.31
C GLN A 448 36.09 -13.92 24.29
N ASP A 449 35.79 -14.58 25.41
CA ASP A 449 34.90 -15.75 25.41
C ASP A 449 34.26 -15.94 26.81
N ILE A 450 33.15 -15.25 27.06
CA ILE A 450 32.25 -15.55 28.19
C ILE A 450 30.94 -16.04 27.59
N GLU A 451 30.52 -17.27 27.91
CA GLU A 451 29.18 -17.74 27.57
C GLU A 451 28.13 -16.81 28.17
N LEU A 452 27.26 -16.27 27.30
CA LEU A 452 26.15 -15.42 27.70
C LEU A 452 25.30 -16.10 28.80
N PRO A 453 24.88 -15.37 29.85
CA PRO A 453 23.91 -15.86 30.84
C PRO A 453 22.67 -16.45 30.14
N GLU A 454 22.04 -17.48 30.72
CA GLU A 454 20.83 -18.14 30.15
C GLU A 454 19.73 -17.14 29.76
N ASP A 455 19.56 -16.08 30.54
CA ASP A 455 18.58 -15.01 30.28
C ASP A 455 18.98 -14.11 29.09
N ALA A 456 20.28 -13.89 28.88
CA ALA A 456 20.79 -13.17 27.70
C ALA A 456 20.73 -14.05 26.43
N LYS A 457 20.92 -15.38 26.55
CA LYS A 457 20.67 -16.34 25.45
C LYS A 457 19.19 -16.35 25.05
N LYS A 458 18.27 -16.24 26.02
CA LYS A 458 16.82 -16.14 25.76
C LYS A 458 16.43 -14.81 25.14
N LEU A 459 16.94 -13.68 25.64
CA LEU A 459 16.73 -12.37 25.00
C LEU A 459 17.28 -12.36 23.58
N GLN A 460 18.47 -12.88 23.34
CA GLN A 460 19.04 -12.97 22.00
C GLN A 460 18.17 -13.85 21.08
N ALA A 461 17.66 -14.99 21.57
CA ALA A 461 16.73 -15.84 20.82
C ALA A 461 15.35 -15.19 20.58
N LEU A 462 14.87 -14.35 21.50
CA LEU A 462 13.62 -13.60 21.37
C LEU A 462 13.79 -12.38 20.44
N THR A 463 14.92 -11.69 20.47
CA THR A 463 15.28 -10.60 19.54
C THR A 463 15.47 -11.14 18.12
N ASP A 464 16.08 -12.32 17.96
CA ASP A 464 16.11 -13.03 16.67
C ASP A 464 14.73 -13.52 16.23
N LYS A 465 13.76 -13.63 17.14
CA LYS A 465 12.36 -13.95 16.80
C LYS A 465 11.60 -12.72 16.31
N ILE A 466 11.97 -11.51 16.74
CA ILE A 466 11.44 -10.22 16.25
C ILE A 466 11.93 -9.96 14.82
N LEU A 467 13.24 -10.12 14.57
CA LEU A 467 13.81 -10.05 13.22
C LEU A 467 14.96 -11.08 13.06
N PRO A 468 14.72 -12.21 12.39
CA PRO A 468 15.69 -13.28 12.22
C PRO A 468 16.94 -12.81 11.47
N GLY A 469 18.10 -12.81 12.15
CA GLY A 469 19.41 -12.50 11.58
C GLY A 469 20.04 -11.20 12.08
N ILE A 470 19.35 -10.38 12.88
CA ILE A 470 19.90 -9.17 13.49
C ILE A 470 21.09 -9.49 14.40
N SER A 471 21.00 -10.55 15.21
CA SER A 471 22.03 -10.85 16.22
C SER A 471 23.38 -11.31 15.63
N ALA A 472 23.43 -11.64 14.34
CA ALA A 472 24.62 -12.08 13.61
C ALA A 472 25.34 -10.92 12.87
N MET A 473 24.74 -9.72 12.82
CA MET A 473 25.33 -8.57 12.14
C MET A 473 26.32 -7.82 13.06
N LYS A 474 27.50 -7.48 12.53
CA LYS A 474 28.56 -6.79 13.29
C LYS A 474 28.39 -5.26 13.35
N GLU A 475 27.47 -4.71 12.55
CA GLU A 475 27.18 -3.27 12.43
C GLU A 475 25.66 -3.05 12.34
N ALA A 476 25.19 -1.84 12.65
CA ALA A 476 23.78 -1.47 12.56
C ALA A 476 23.30 -1.54 11.10
N PRO A 477 22.21 -2.27 10.79
CA PRO A 477 21.75 -2.45 9.42
C PRO A 477 21.19 -1.16 8.84
N LYS A 478 21.41 -0.91 7.55
CA LYS A 478 20.71 0.15 6.81
C LYS A 478 19.28 -0.30 6.52
N LEU A 479 18.34 0.64 6.41
CA LEU A 479 16.92 0.35 6.20
C LEU A 479 16.65 -0.51 4.96
N ASP A 480 17.46 -0.34 3.92
CA ASP A 480 17.37 -1.10 2.67
C ASP A 480 17.82 -2.58 2.82
N ASP A 481 18.54 -2.92 3.90
CA ASP A 481 19.06 -4.28 4.17
C ASP A 481 18.13 -5.09 5.10
N LEU A 482 17.03 -4.49 5.61
CA LEU A 482 16.13 -5.09 6.59
C LEU A 482 14.94 -5.82 5.92
N ASP A 483 14.87 -7.13 6.09
CA ASP A 483 13.74 -7.96 5.64
C ASP A 483 12.55 -7.83 6.60
N LEU A 484 11.79 -6.75 6.43
CA LEU A 484 10.60 -6.41 7.22
C LEU A 484 9.48 -7.46 7.15
N THR A 485 9.58 -8.43 6.24
CA THR A 485 8.60 -9.52 6.15
C THR A 485 8.77 -10.60 7.21
N LYS A 486 9.86 -10.56 7.99
CA LYS A 486 10.08 -11.45 9.12
C LYS A 486 9.77 -10.81 10.46
N LEU A 487 9.19 -9.62 10.45
CA LEU A 487 8.89 -8.82 11.63
C LEU A 487 7.72 -9.46 12.40
N ASN A 488 8.03 -10.02 13.55
CA ASN A 488 7.04 -10.64 14.44
C ASN A 488 6.67 -9.68 15.56
N LEU A 489 5.65 -8.84 15.33
CA LEU A 489 5.16 -7.86 16.31
C LEU A 489 4.73 -8.52 17.63
N LYS A 490 4.20 -9.75 17.61
CA LYS A 490 3.87 -10.50 18.83
C LYS A 490 5.10 -10.94 19.63
N ALA A 491 6.27 -11.06 18.98
CA ALA A 491 7.52 -11.32 19.69
C ALA A 491 8.02 -10.07 20.44
N MET A 492 7.57 -8.86 20.06
CA MET A 492 7.85 -7.64 20.81
C MET A 492 7.11 -7.65 22.16
N ASP A 493 5.86 -8.13 22.19
CA ASP A 493 5.11 -8.35 23.44
C ASP A 493 5.82 -9.39 24.33
N GLU A 494 6.35 -10.47 23.74
CA GLU A 494 7.11 -11.49 24.47
C GLU A 494 8.44 -10.95 25.02
N VAL A 495 9.14 -10.10 24.25
CA VAL A 495 10.38 -9.43 24.70
C VAL A 495 10.07 -8.43 25.82
N GLN A 496 9.05 -7.61 25.65
CA GLN A 496 8.62 -6.65 26.67
C GLN A 496 8.20 -7.37 27.96
N ALA A 497 7.35 -8.39 27.87
CA ALA A 497 6.96 -9.19 29.02
C ALA A 497 8.14 -9.92 29.69
N HIS A 498 9.13 -10.38 28.90
CA HIS A 498 10.33 -11.02 29.45
C HIS A 498 11.28 -10.03 30.11
N MET A 499 11.45 -8.83 29.54
CA MET A 499 12.22 -7.73 30.11
C MET A 499 11.57 -7.21 31.40
N GLU A 500 10.26 -7.02 31.41
CA GLU A 500 9.49 -6.66 32.60
C GLU A 500 9.65 -7.74 33.69
N ALA A 501 9.50 -9.03 33.34
CA ALA A 501 9.72 -10.12 34.29
C ALA A 501 11.16 -10.21 34.82
N MET A 502 12.16 -9.87 34.00
CA MET A 502 13.57 -9.84 34.39
C MET A 502 13.86 -8.66 35.32
N ALA A 503 13.36 -7.46 34.98
CA ALA A 503 13.46 -6.28 35.82
C ALA A 503 12.78 -6.54 37.18
N GLU A 504 11.60 -7.16 37.18
CA GLU A 504 10.86 -7.54 38.39
C GLU A 504 11.64 -8.56 39.25
N LYS A 505 12.30 -9.54 38.61
CA LYS A 505 13.13 -10.55 39.29
C LYS A 505 14.40 -9.93 39.89
N GLN A 506 15.12 -9.10 39.12
CA GLN A 506 16.31 -8.40 39.61
C GLN A 506 15.96 -7.41 40.72
N LYS A 507 14.84 -6.69 40.59
CA LYS A 507 14.27 -5.82 41.62
C LYS A 507 14.02 -6.62 42.92
N LYS A 508 13.38 -7.79 42.85
CA LYS A 508 13.16 -8.67 44.01
C LYS A 508 14.45 -9.20 44.64
N GLU A 509 15.43 -9.61 43.84
CA GLU A 509 16.71 -10.10 44.36
C GLU A 509 17.54 -8.98 45.01
N ALA A 510 17.48 -7.76 44.46
CA ALA A 510 18.10 -6.58 45.05
C ALA A 510 17.40 -6.15 46.35
N LEU A 511 16.07 -6.13 46.37
CA LEU A 511 15.26 -5.90 47.58
C LEU A 511 15.62 -6.88 48.69
N LEU A 512 15.69 -8.17 48.39
CA LEU A 512 16.02 -9.20 49.37
C LEU A 512 17.41 -8.98 49.99
N LYS A 513 18.40 -8.53 49.19
CA LYS A 513 19.75 -8.21 49.70
C LYS A 513 19.73 -6.96 50.58
N VAL A 514 18.99 -5.93 50.20
CA VAL A 514 18.85 -4.69 50.97
C VAL A 514 18.10 -4.95 52.29
N GLU A 515 17.05 -5.78 52.27
CA GLU A 515 16.33 -6.23 53.47
C GLU A 515 17.24 -7.04 54.41
N GLN A 516 18.02 -7.99 53.88
CA GLN A 516 18.99 -8.76 54.66
C GLN A 516 20.05 -7.85 55.30
N GLN A 517 20.55 -6.87 54.54
CA GLN A 517 21.55 -5.93 55.02
C GLN A 517 20.96 -4.99 56.10
N LEU A 518 19.70 -4.58 55.96
CA LEU A 518 18.98 -3.82 56.97
C LEU A 518 18.76 -4.63 58.27
N ASP A 519 18.36 -5.90 58.15
CA ASP A 519 18.18 -6.80 59.29
C ASP A 519 19.49 -7.06 60.03
N GLU A 520 20.61 -7.24 59.31
CA GLU A 520 21.94 -7.38 59.89
C GLU A 520 22.38 -6.12 60.65
N LEU A 521 22.15 -4.93 60.07
CA LEU A 521 22.47 -3.65 60.70
C LEU A 521 21.60 -3.40 61.95
N LYS A 522 20.31 -3.73 61.90
CA LYS A 522 19.40 -3.66 63.07
C LYS A 522 19.81 -4.63 64.17
N GLN A 523 20.23 -5.85 63.83
CA GLN A 523 20.75 -6.81 64.81
C GLN A 523 22.07 -6.35 65.44
N GLN A 524 22.99 -5.76 64.66
CA GLN A 524 24.24 -5.20 65.19
C GLN A 524 23.98 -4.02 66.13
N ALA A 525 23.09 -3.11 65.77
CA ALA A 525 22.67 -1.99 66.62
C ALA A 525 22.03 -2.46 67.94
N ALA A 526 21.29 -3.58 67.92
CA ALA A 526 20.69 -4.17 69.12
C ALA A 526 21.71 -4.90 70.03
N GLN A 527 22.79 -5.45 69.46
CA GLN A 527 23.82 -6.19 70.21
C GLN A 527 24.91 -5.27 70.80
N GLN A 528 25.13 -4.07 70.24
CA GLN A 528 26.12 -3.10 70.70
C GLN A 528 25.52 -1.69 70.87
N PRO A 529 25.03 -1.36 72.09
CA PRO A 529 24.32 -0.09 72.34
C PRO A 529 25.15 1.18 72.10
N GLU A 530 26.48 1.09 72.19
CA GLU A 530 27.38 2.23 71.95
C GLU A 530 27.51 2.59 70.45
N MET A 531 27.21 1.66 69.53
CA MET A 531 27.22 1.89 68.07
C MET A 531 25.84 2.19 67.48
N ALA A 532 24.78 2.07 68.27
CA ALA A 532 23.40 2.28 67.82
C ALA A 532 23.16 3.70 67.29
N GLU A 533 23.70 4.74 67.93
CA GLU A 533 23.59 6.14 67.45
C GLU A 533 24.38 6.39 66.15
N GLN A 534 25.43 5.61 65.85
CA GLN A 534 26.22 5.74 64.63
C GLN A 534 25.61 5.00 63.44
N LEU A 535 24.85 3.93 63.69
CA LEU A 535 24.20 3.11 62.65
C LEU A 535 22.77 3.58 62.31
N ASP A 536 22.13 4.36 63.18
CA ASP A 536 20.77 4.91 62.97
C ASP A 536 20.58 5.66 61.63
N PRO A 537 21.54 6.49 61.15
CA PRO A 537 21.40 7.17 59.86
C PRO A 537 21.38 6.19 58.68
N SER A 538 22.24 5.17 58.70
CA SER A 538 22.30 4.14 57.65
C SER A 538 21.07 3.23 57.66
N ILE A 539 20.54 2.91 58.85
CA ILE A 539 19.29 2.16 59.00
C ILE A 539 18.12 2.96 58.43
N LYS A 540 17.98 4.25 58.80
CA LYS A 540 16.96 5.13 58.23
C LYS A 540 17.07 5.29 56.73
N GLN A 541 18.29 5.46 56.21
CA GLN A 541 18.52 5.62 54.78
C GLN A 541 18.11 4.37 53.99
N LEU A 542 18.38 3.18 54.51
CA LEU A 542 17.95 1.91 53.91
C LEU A 542 16.43 1.68 54.06
N GLU A 543 15.81 2.08 55.19
CA GLU A 543 14.35 2.07 55.38
C GLU A 543 13.65 3.03 54.41
N GLU A 544 14.18 4.24 54.21
CA GLU A 544 13.68 5.21 53.25
C GLU A 544 13.88 4.74 51.80
N MET A 545 15.03 4.14 51.48
CA MET A 545 15.25 3.50 50.18
C MET A 545 14.23 2.39 49.92
N LEU A 546 14.00 1.47 50.87
CA LEU A 546 13.00 0.41 50.73
C LEU A 546 11.58 0.98 50.54
N ALA A 547 11.23 2.04 51.27
CA ALA A 547 9.95 2.73 51.11
C ALA A 547 9.79 3.42 49.73
N SER A 548 10.91 3.82 49.11
CA SER A 548 10.93 4.46 47.78
C SER A 548 10.92 3.48 46.60
N ILE A 549 11.35 2.23 46.79
CA ILE A 549 11.45 1.22 45.73
C ILE A 549 10.08 0.69 45.26
N ASP A 550 9.07 0.73 46.14
CA ASP A 550 7.67 0.43 45.81
C ASP A 550 6.86 1.69 45.45
N ALA A 551 7.50 2.86 45.41
CA ALA A 551 6.82 4.09 45.00
C ALA A 551 6.74 4.16 43.47
N ILE A 552 5.52 4.35 42.95
CA ILE A 552 5.28 4.60 41.53
C ILE A 552 6.02 5.88 41.14
N PRO A 553 6.87 5.87 40.09
CA PRO A 553 7.69 7.02 39.69
C PRO A 553 6.82 8.24 39.35
N VAL A 554 7.31 9.42 39.70
CA VAL A 554 6.67 10.72 39.39
C VAL A 554 7.13 11.16 38.00
N LEU A 555 6.21 11.72 37.19
CA LEU A 555 6.58 12.31 35.89
C LEU A 555 7.59 13.45 36.08
N THR A 556 8.79 13.29 35.54
CA THR A 556 9.77 14.38 35.46
C THR A 556 9.35 15.37 34.38
N ARG A 557 9.34 16.66 34.71
CA ARG A 557 9.09 17.73 33.74
C ARG A 557 10.40 18.18 33.10
N PRO A 558 10.41 18.53 31.81
CA PRO A 558 11.51 19.29 31.23
C PRO A 558 11.60 20.66 31.94
N ASP A 559 12.45 20.78 32.95
CA ASP A 559 12.66 22.02 33.72
C ASP A 559 13.49 23.01 32.89
N THR A 560 12.81 23.69 31.96
CA THR A 560 13.45 24.59 30.98
C THR A 560 13.62 26.02 31.51
N VAL A 561 12.69 26.51 32.34
CA VAL A 561 12.66 27.93 32.74
C VAL A 561 13.65 28.27 33.86
N GLU A 562 13.83 27.40 34.87
CA GLU A 562 14.76 27.65 35.99
C GLU A 562 16.23 27.53 35.56
N GLN A 563 16.55 26.61 34.64
CA GLN A 563 17.91 26.44 34.12
C GLN A 563 18.32 27.62 33.22
N ASP A 564 17.42 28.09 32.34
CA ASP A 564 17.68 29.28 31.51
C ASP A 564 17.83 30.56 32.35
N THR A 565 17.02 30.74 33.40
CA THR A 565 17.15 31.93 34.28
C THR A 565 18.40 31.89 35.14
N GLN A 566 18.84 30.72 35.62
CA GLN A 566 20.11 30.61 36.35
C GLN A 566 21.32 30.81 35.44
N LEU A 567 21.34 30.21 34.25
CA LEU A 567 22.47 30.32 33.32
C LEU A 567 22.59 31.73 32.75
N SER A 568 21.47 32.37 32.36
CA SER A 568 21.47 33.77 31.92
C SER A 568 21.92 34.73 33.02
N ALA A 569 21.52 34.49 34.27
CA ALA A 569 22.01 35.27 35.42
C ALA A 569 23.52 35.08 35.65
N GLN A 570 24.04 33.85 35.54
CA GLN A 570 25.47 33.55 35.67
C GLN A 570 26.30 34.19 34.53
N LEU A 571 25.81 34.14 33.29
CA LEU A 571 26.45 34.76 32.13
C LEU A 571 26.47 36.29 32.24
N ALA A 572 25.37 36.90 32.71
CA ALA A 572 25.32 38.34 32.98
C ALA A 572 26.33 38.76 34.07
N GLN A 573 26.46 37.94 35.13
CA GLN A 573 27.43 38.17 36.20
C GLN A 573 28.88 38.04 35.70
N ALA A 574 29.15 37.06 34.84
CA ALA A 574 30.46 36.87 34.22
C ALA A 574 30.83 38.03 33.28
N ALA A 575 29.87 38.55 32.50
CA ALA A 575 30.08 39.72 31.64
C ALA A 575 30.40 41.00 32.44
N GLU A 576 29.72 41.18 33.58
CA GLU A 576 29.95 42.33 34.47
C GLU A 576 31.34 42.25 35.11
N GLN A 577 31.75 41.07 35.59
CA GLN A 577 33.10 40.83 36.14
C GLN A 577 34.21 41.05 35.10
N LEU A 578 34.01 40.61 33.86
CA LEU A 578 34.97 40.81 32.77
C LEU A 578 35.12 42.30 32.41
N THR A 579 34.01 43.03 32.41
CA THR A 579 33.99 44.48 32.19
C THR A 579 34.74 45.22 33.31
N GLU A 580 34.54 44.80 34.55
CA GLU A 580 35.20 45.37 35.72
C GLU A 580 36.71 45.06 35.76
N GLN A 581 37.11 43.83 35.39
CA GLN A 581 38.51 43.46 35.20
C GLN A 581 39.20 44.32 34.13
N LYS A 582 38.58 44.48 32.95
CA LYS A 582 39.11 45.34 31.88
C LYS A 582 39.29 46.78 32.33
N LYS A 583 38.34 47.31 33.10
CA LYS A 583 38.43 48.65 33.66
C LYS A 583 39.59 48.79 34.64
N MET A 584 39.76 47.84 35.57
CA MET A 584 40.91 47.84 36.48
C MET A 584 42.25 47.72 35.75
N MET A 585 42.30 46.92 34.68
CA MET A 585 43.51 46.72 33.88
C MET A 585 43.89 47.96 33.05
N ALA A 586 42.90 48.67 32.51
CA ALA A 586 43.10 49.94 31.81
C ALA A 586 43.55 51.07 32.77
N GLU A 587 43.04 51.09 33.99
CA GLU A 587 43.43 52.07 35.02
C GLU A 587 44.85 51.85 35.57
N HIS A 588 45.34 50.60 35.57
CA HIS A 588 46.66 50.23 36.12
C HIS A 588 47.74 49.96 35.05
N ASN A 589 47.44 50.19 33.76
CA ASN A 589 48.38 50.07 32.64
C ASN A 589 49.08 48.69 32.58
N ILE A 590 48.33 47.62 32.82
CA ILE A 590 48.85 46.24 32.87
C ILE A 590 48.93 45.68 31.44
N GLU A 591 50.15 45.41 30.95
CA GLU A 591 50.38 44.73 29.67
C GLU A 591 50.19 43.21 29.82
N LEU A 592 49.23 42.67 29.07
CA LEU A 592 48.93 41.24 29.01
C LEU A 592 49.92 40.49 28.13
N SER A 593 50.20 39.23 28.46
CA SER A 593 50.89 38.32 27.53
C SER A 593 49.98 37.99 26.33
N ALA A 594 50.57 37.59 25.21
CA ALA A 594 49.81 37.21 24.00
C ALA A 594 48.80 36.07 24.29
N GLU A 595 49.16 35.16 25.18
CA GLU A 595 48.33 34.02 25.59
C GLU A 595 47.13 34.46 26.44
N GLN A 596 47.33 35.46 27.32
CA GLN A 596 46.25 36.04 28.12
C GLN A 596 45.32 36.94 27.28
N GLN A 597 45.85 37.65 26.28
CA GLN A 597 45.03 38.38 25.31
C GLN A 597 44.16 37.44 24.48
N GLN A 598 44.70 36.29 24.09
CA GLN A 598 43.95 35.27 23.36
C GLN A 598 42.82 34.68 24.22
N GLN A 599 43.10 34.28 25.46
CA GLN A 599 42.08 33.79 26.39
C GLN A 599 40.96 34.81 26.66
N MET A 600 41.30 36.09 26.78
CA MET A 600 40.31 37.15 27.00
C MET A 600 39.45 37.39 25.75
N THR A 601 40.04 37.29 24.55
CA THR A 601 39.32 37.40 23.27
C THR A 601 38.40 36.19 23.04
N GLU A 602 38.82 34.98 23.42
CA GLU A 602 37.99 33.76 23.37
C GLU A 602 36.81 33.85 24.34
N LEU A 603 37.01 34.39 25.55
CA LEU A 603 35.92 34.64 26.50
C LEU A 603 34.91 35.67 25.97
N GLU A 604 35.39 36.72 25.29
CA GLU A 604 34.53 37.73 24.64
C GLU A 604 33.70 37.12 23.50
N GLN A 605 34.31 36.27 22.67
CA GLN A 605 33.59 35.59 21.60
C GLN A 605 32.52 34.61 22.15
N LEU A 606 32.78 33.95 23.27
CA LEU A 606 31.79 33.09 23.94
C LEU A 606 30.62 33.91 24.51
N LEU A 607 30.89 35.11 25.05
CA LEU A 607 29.86 36.02 25.58
C LEU A 607 29.06 36.74 24.47
N ASP A 608 29.68 37.05 23.33
CA ASP A 608 29.01 37.64 22.15
C ASP A 608 28.12 36.61 21.41
N ASN A 609 28.42 35.32 21.51
CA ASN A 609 27.62 34.23 20.94
C ASN A 609 26.38 33.84 21.78
N ASN A 610 26.03 34.61 22.82
CA ASN A 610 24.94 34.31 23.76
C ASN A 610 23.56 34.23 23.07
N GLU A 611 23.29 35.06 22.07
CA GLU A 611 22.04 34.96 21.28
C GLU A 611 21.96 33.62 20.51
N THR A 612 23.09 33.13 19.99
CA THR A 612 23.18 31.86 19.27
C THR A 612 23.01 30.66 20.21
N LEU A 613 23.57 30.73 21.42
CA LEU A 613 23.42 29.69 22.45
C LEU A 613 21.98 29.62 22.96
N SER A 614 21.35 30.78 23.22
CA SER A 614 19.95 30.86 23.62
C SER A 614 19.01 30.29 22.55
N ALA A 615 19.29 30.55 21.27
CA ALA A 615 18.54 29.96 20.16
C ALA A 615 18.71 28.42 20.09
N GLN A 616 19.93 27.91 20.26
CA GLN A 616 20.20 26.47 20.29
C GLN A 616 19.58 25.77 21.49
N MET A 617 19.54 26.43 22.66
CA MET A 617 18.88 25.89 23.86
C MET A 617 17.36 25.91 23.72
N ALA A 618 16.78 26.95 23.10
CA ALA A 618 15.37 26.97 22.75
C ALA A 618 15.01 25.82 21.79
N GLU A 619 15.82 25.59 20.75
CA GLU A 619 15.63 24.49 19.79
C GLU A 619 15.77 23.11 20.46
N ALA A 620 16.74 22.93 21.36
CA ALA A 620 16.89 21.70 22.15
C ALA A 620 15.71 21.49 23.12
N ASN A 621 15.20 22.55 23.73
CA ASN A 621 14.04 22.49 24.63
C ASN A 621 12.75 22.16 23.88
N ASP A 622 12.55 22.74 22.70
CA ASP A 622 11.43 22.41 21.83
C ASP A 622 11.49 20.94 21.40
N PHE A 623 12.69 20.45 21.05
CA PHE A 623 12.91 19.03 20.74
C PHE A 623 12.60 18.10 21.92
N ILE A 624 13.04 18.43 23.14
CA ILE A 624 12.75 17.63 24.34
C ILE A 624 11.25 17.61 24.64
N ASN A 625 10.59 18.78 24.58
CA ASN A 625 9.15 18.88 24.84
C ASN A 625 8.33 18.12 23.79
N ASP A 626 8.67 18.23 22.51
CA ASP A 626 8.03 17.49 21.43
C ASP A 626 8.27 15.97 21.56
N SER A 627 9.49 15.57 21.91
CA SER A 627 9.83 14.16 22.17
C SER A 627 9.04 13.60 23.35
N TYR A 628 8.92 14.38 24.44
CA TYR A 628 8.12 14.00 25.60
C TYR A 628 6.64 13.90 25.25
N LEU A 629 6.09 14.92 24.57
CA LEU A 629 4.71 14.94 24.11
C LEU A 629 4.40 13.71 23.25
N LYS A 630 5.28 13.35 22.31
CA LYS A 630 5.10 12.17 21.45
C LYS A 630 5.28 10.85 22.20
N GLY A 631 6.10 10.80 23.25
CA GLY A 631 6.40 9.57 24.00
C GLY A 631 5.52 9.30 25.22
N ALA A 632 4.80 10.29 25.74
CA ALA A 632 4.13 10.21 27.05
C ALA A 632 3.13 9.05 27.20
N HIS A 633 2.52 8.61 26.10
CA HIS A 633 1.53 7.52 26.11
C HIS A 633 2.13 6.11 26.29
N PHE A 634 3.46 5.98 26.22
CA PHE A 634 4.16 4.73 26.53
C PHE A 634 4.45 4.57 28.04
N ILE A 635 4.12 5.57 28.85
CA ILE A 635 4.35 5.54 30.31
C ILE A 635 3.15 4.83 30.96
N ALA A 636 3.26 3.54 31.23
CA ALA A 636 2.12 2.75 31.72
C ALA A 636 1.59 3.19 33.11
N GLU A 637 2.48 3.49 34.04
CA GLU A 637 2.12 3.91 35.40
C GLU A 637 2.96 5.10 35.87
N SER A 638 2.31 6.09 36.47
CA SER A 638 3.00 7.21 37.12
C SER A 638 2.20 7.76 38.31
N SER A 639 2.85 8.55 39.15
CA SER A 639 2.22 9.29 40.24
C SER A 639 2.29 10.80 40.04
N SER A 640 1.33 11.51 40.64
CA SER A 640 1.17 12.96 40.48
C SER A 640 2.42 13.74 40.88
N PRO A 641 2.93 14.65 40.01
CA PRO A 641 3.99 15.59 40.36
C PRO A 641 3.55 16.63 41.40
N HIS A 642 2.24 16.78 41.59
CA HIS A 642 1.63 17.76 42.48
C HIS A 642 0.89 17.12 43.65
N LYS A 643 1.39 15.98 44.15
CA LYS A 643 0.71 15.16 45.15
C LYS A 643 0.06 15.97 46.28
N GLY A 644 -1.27 16.01 46.29
CA GLY A 644 -2.10 16.69 47.29
C GLY A 644 -2.44 18.15 46.99
N LYS A 645 -1.86 18.74 45.94
CA LYS A 645 -2.08 20.13 45.49
C LYS A 645 -2.97 20.22 44.24
N GLU A 646 -3.40 19.10 43.68
CA GLU A 646 -4.23 19.05 42.47
C GLU A 646 -5.52 19.90 42.61
N PRO A 647 -6.24 19.90 43.75
CA PRO A 647 -7.41 20.77 43.92
C PRO A 647 -7.07 22.27 43.89
N GLU A 648 -5.89 22.65 44.39
CA GLU A 648 -5.41 24.03 44.40
C GLU A 648 -5.05 24.50 42.98
N LEU A 649 -4.43 23.62 42.19
CA LEU A 649 -4.14 23.87 40.77
C LEU A 649 -5.42 24.07 39.95
N VAL A 650 -6.43 23.25 40.18
CA VAL A 650 -7.75 23.40 39.52
C VAL A 650 -8.40 24.72 39.92
N ALA A 651 -8.36 25.11 41.20
CA ALA A 651 -8.88 26.41 41.63
C ALA A 651 -8.13 27.57 40.96
N ALA A 652 -6.80 27.49 40.89
CA ALA A 652 -5.96 28.49 40.24
C ALA A 652 -6.22 28.61 38.73
N LEU A 653 -6.47 27.48 38.04
CA LEU A 653 -6.90 27.45 36.64
C LEU A 653 -8.22 28.22 36.44
N LEU A 654 -9.22 27.94 37.27
CA LEU A 654 -10.54 28.59 37.17
C LEU A 654 -10.45 30.09 37.46
N ASP A 655 -9.68 30.49 38.47
CA ASP A 655 -9.45 31.90 38.79
C ASP A 655 -8.72 32.61 37.63
N SER A 656 -7.69 31.99 37.07
CA SER A 656 -6.92 32.52 35.93
C SER A 656 -7.79 32.67 34.69
N TYR A 657 -8.64 31.68 34.38
CA TYR A 657 -9.58 31.72 33.27
C TYR A 657 -10.63 32.83 33.46
N ASN A 658 -11.23 32.94 34.64
CA ASN A 658 -12.18 34.02 34.96
C ASN A 658 -11.53 35.41 34.88
N ALA A 659 -10.23 35.51 35.21
CA ALA A 659 -9.44 36.72 35.10
C ALA A 659 -8.87 36.98 33.69
N LYS A 660 -9.07 36.07 32.72
CA LYS A 660 -8.50 36.12 31.36
C LYS A 660 -6.97 36.22 31.33
N GLN A 661 -6.32 35.49 32.22
CA GLN A 661 -4.87 35.36 32.25
C GLN A 661 -4.40 34.27 31.28
N VAL A 662 -3.12 34.32 30.89
CA VAL A 662 -2.47 33.32 30.02
C VAL A 662 -2.19 32.05 30.84
N ILE A 663 -2.58 30.88 30.31
CA ILE A 663 -2.53 29.57 31.01
C ILE A 663 -1.75 28.51 30.20
N THR A 664 -0.98 28.95 29.20
CA THR A 664 -0.18 28.11 28.30
C THR A 664 0.93 27.36 29.04
N ALA A 665 1.27 26.16 28.56
CA ALA A 665 2.36 25.33 29.07
C ALA A 665 2.31 25.07 30.60
N LYS A 666 1.11 24.95 31.15
CA LYS A 666 0.88 24.66 32.58
C LYS A 666 0.64 23.17 32.81
N ASP A 667 0.99 22.74 34.02
CA ASP A 667 0.89 21.35 34.42
C ASP A 667 -0.33 21.10 35.30
N PHE A 668 -1.24 20.30 34.75
CA PHE A 668 -2.49 19.84 35.34
C PHE A 668 -2.60 18.30 35.30
N ALA A 669 -1.48 17.59 35.22
CA ALA A 669 -1.50 16.13 35.29
C ALA A 669 -2.18 15.65 36.59
N PHE A 670 -2.91 14.55 36.49
CA PHE A 670 -3.72 13.97 37.59
C PHE A 670 -4.83 14.87 38.15
N CYS A 671 -5.06 16.06 37.59
CA CYS A 671 -6.12 16.95 38.05
C CYS A 671 -7.52 16.44 37.66
N LYS A 672 -8.51 16.75 38.48
CA LYS A 672 -9.91 16.40 38.22
C LYS A 672 -10.72 17.66 37.94
N LEU A 673 -11.24 17.78 36.72
CA LEU A 673 -12.10 18.90 36.32
C LEU A 673 -13.50 18.36 36.02
N THR A 674 -14.51 19.03 36.57
CA THR A 674 -15.91 18.64 36.36
C THR A 674 -16.81 19.83 36.10
N GLN A 675 -17.78 19.65 35.19
CA GLN A 675 -18.89 20.58 34.95
C GLN A 675 -18.44 22.03 34.63
N GLN A 676 -17.48 22.18 33.73
CA GLN A 676 -16.95 23.48 33.31
C GLN A 676 -17.22 23.77 31.85
N LYS A 677 -17.37 25.06 31.54
CA LYS A 677 -17.46 25.55 30.16
C LYS A 677 -16.38 26.60 29.92
N PHE A 678 -15.44 26.24 29.05
CA PHE A 678 -14.34 27.08 28.64
C PHE A 678 -14.59 27.61 27.23
N LYS A 679 -14.62 28.94 27.10
CA LYS A 679 -14.75 29.64 25.83
C LYS A 679 -13.50 30.44 25.57
N GLN A 680 -12.82 30.17 24.44
CA GLN A 680 -11.59 30.85 24.05
C GLN A 680 -10.49 30.78 25.13
N ILE A 681 -10.41 29.64 25.83
CA ILE A 681 -9.29 29.37 26.73
C ILE A 681 -8.06 28.98 25.93
N ASP A 682 -6.89 29.40 26.38
CA ASP A 682 -5.62 28.99 25.81
C ASP A 682 -4.90 28.04 26.78
N LEU A 683 -4.82 26.78 26.37
CA LEU A 683 -4.17 25.66 27.08
C LEU A 683 -3.12 24.97 26.20
N ASN A 684 -2.58 25.67 25.19
CA ASN A 684 -1.56 25.08 24.33
C ASN A 684 -0.34 24.60 25.13
N HIS A 685 0.26 23.49 24.68
CA HIS A 685 1.37 22.80 25.35
C HIS A 685 1.10 22.42 26.83
N GLY A 686 -0.16 22.37 27.26
CA GLY A 686 -0.52 22.01 28.63
C GLY A 686 -0.31 20.51 28.91
N PHE A 687 0.14 20.19 30.11
CA PHE A 687 0.30 18.81 30.59
C PHE A 687 -0.97 18.38 31.34
N PHE A 688 -1.69 17.39 30.82
CA PHE A 688 -2.95 16.88 31.36
C PHE A 688 -2.93 15.34 31.48
N GLU A 689 -1.74 14.74 31.58
CA GLU A 689 -1.62 13.28 31.63
C GLU A 689 -2.33 12.72 32.86
N TYR A 690 -3.00 11.58 32.72
CA TYR A 690 -3.78 10.94 33.78
C TYR A 690 -4.87 11.83 34.43
N SER A 691 -5.20 12.97 33.83
CA SER A 691 -6.26 13.86 34.34
C SER A 691 -7.64 13.22 34.13
N GLU A 692 -8.62 13.63 34.95
CA GLU A 692 -10.02 13.23 34.80
C GLU A 692 -10.87 14.45 34.41
N LEU A 693 -11.40 14.45 33.19
CA LEU A 693 -12.25 15.51 32.67
C LEU A 693 -13.67 14.96 32.49
N THR A 694 -14.62 15.45 33.28
CA THR A 694 -16.01 14.97 33.22
C THR A 694 -17.00 16.12 32.99
N HIS A 695 -17.85 16.04 31.96
CA HIS A 695 -18.81 17.10 31.61
C HIS A 695 -18.14 18.46 31.38
N ILE A 696 -17.16 18.50 30.47
CA ILE A 696 -16.43 19.71 30.11
C ILE A 696 -16.80 20.15 28.70
N GLU A 697 -17.03 21.44 28.50
CA GLU A 697 -17.28 22.04 27.18
C GLU A 697 -16.14 22.99 26.82
N PHE A 698 -15.39 22.67 25.77
CA PHE A 698 -14.42 23.57 25.14
C PHE A 698 -15.05 24.17 23.87
N GLU A 699 -15.17 25.49 23.84
CA GLU A 699 -15.66 26.26 22.69
C GLU A 699 -14.55 27.22 22.25
N GLN A 700 -14.05 27.05 21.02
CA GLN A 700 -12.98 27.89 20.45
C GLN A 700 -11.71 27.94 21.31
N ALA A 701 -11.39 26.85 22.02
CA ALA A 701 -10.18 26.75 22.82
C ALA A 701 -8.94 26.49 21.93
N ASP A 702 -7.79 26.97 22.38
CA ASP A 702 -6.49 26.54 21.85
C ASP A 702 -5.94 25.43 22.74
N LEU A 703 -5.93 24.22 22.18
CA LEU A 703 -5.43 22.98 22.78
C LEU A 703 -4.26 22.41 21.94
N THR A 704 -3.59 23.26 21.15
CA THR A 704 -2.48 22.85 20.31
C THR A 704 -1.39 22.20 21.16
N ALA A 705 -0.88 21.04 20.72
CA ALA A 705 0.15 20.27 21.41
C ALA A 705 -0.15 19.96 22.90
N ILE A 706 -1.43 19.91 23.28
CA ILE A 706 -1.82 19.50 24.64
C ILE A 706 -1.50 18.02 24.85
N ASN A 707 -1.00 17.68 26.03
CA ASN A 707 -0.74 16.29 26.40
C ASN A 707 -1.87 15.73 27.27
N LEU A 708 -2.76 14.95 26.67
CA LEU A 708 -3.85 14.23 27.31
C LEU A 708 -3.56 12.72 27.42
N ALA A 709 -2.28 12.31 27.37
CA ALA A 709 -1.92 10.90 27.47
C ALA A 709 -2.47 10.26 28.75
N HIS A 710 -3.05 9.06 28.64
CA HIS A 710 -3.71 8.35 29.76
C HIS A 710 -4.86 9.11 30.46
N ALA A 711 -5.30 10.25 29.93
CA ALA A 711 -6.40 11.01 30.53
C ALA A 711 -7.73 10.28 30.37
N LYS A 712 -8.66 10.51 31.31
CA LYS A 712 -10.02 9.98 31.29
C LYS A 712 -11.01 11.09 30.98
N LEU A 713 -11.59 11.04 29.79
CA LEU A 713 -12.55 12.03 29.32
C LEU A 713 -13.93 11.38 29.25
N SER A 714 -14.89 11.95 29.99
CA SER A 714 -16.28 11.49 29.97
C SER A 714 -17.22 12.66 29.72
N ASN A 715 -18.04 12.57 28.68
CA ASN A 715 -18.99 13.62 28.31
C ASN A 715 -18.27 14.98 28.07
N VAL A 716 -17.12 14.96 27.39
CA VAL A 716 -16.37 16.17 27.02
C VAL A 716 -16.73 16.58 25.60
N SER A 717 -16.99 17.86 25.38
CA SER A 717 -17.30 18.43 24.06
C SER A 717 -16.22 19.41 23.61
N PHE A 718 -15.77 19.27 22.37
CA PHE A 718 -14.84 20.17 21.69
C PHE A 718 -15.55 20.76 20.47
N ASP A 719 -15.80 22.08 20.48
CA ASP A 719 -16.46 22.78 19.38
C ASP A 719 -15.53 23.89 18.84
N ASN A 720 -15.13 23.78 17.58
CA ASN A 720 -14.25 24.75 16.89
C ASN A 720 -12.91 25.01 17.64
N CYS A 721 -12.32 24.00 18.28
CA CYS A 721 -11.05 24.14 19.00
C CYS A 721 -9.84 23.86 18.08
N ALA A 722 -8.71 24.50 18.34
CA ALA A 722 -7.43 24.10 17.78
C ALA A 722 -6.85 22.96 18.63
N ILE A 723 -6.43 21.85 18.02
CA ILE A 723 -5.93 20.67 18.74
C ILE A 723 -4.78 19.99 17.98
N GLU A 724 -4.16 20.70 17.04
CA GLU A 724 -3.08 20.18 16.22
C GLU A 724 -1.92 19.70 17.09
N GLY A 725 -1.36 18.53 16.79
CA GLY A 725 -0.24 17.96 17.55
C GLY A 725 -0.60 17.41 18.94
N ALA A 726 -1.88 17.40 19.33
CA ALA A 726 -2.27 16.90 20.65
C ALA A 726 -2.03 15.40 20.82
N ASN A 727 -1.55 15.00 22.00
CA ASN A 727 -1.40 13.59 22.35
C ASN A 727 -2.59 13.11 23.19
N LEU A 728 -3.45 12.27 22.63
CA LEU A 728 -4.51 11.53 23.32
C LEU A 728 -4.21 10.03 23.39
N GLY A 729 -2.95 9.64 23.26
CA GLY A 729 -2.51 8.25 23.32
C GLY A 729 -2.80 7.62 24.68
N ALA A 730 -3.21 6.35 24.68
CA ALA A 730 -3.65 5.60 25.85
C ALA A 730 -4.78 6.26 26.67
N ALA A 731 -5.44 7.30 26.16
CA ALA A 731 -6.55 7.96 26.83
C ALA A 731 -7.83 7.11 26.77
N GLU A 732 -8.69 7.26 27.78
CA GLU A 732 -10.03 6.66 27.84
C GLU A 732 -11.09 7.73 27.57
N LEU A 733 -11.73 7.68 26.40
CA LEU A 733 -12.78 8.62 26.01
C LEU A 733 -14.13 7.90 25.97
N THR A 734 -15.11 8.41 26.71
CA THR A 734 -16.48 7.90 26.71
C THR A 734 -17.48 9.02 26.48
N ALA A 735 -18.37 8.85 25.50
CA ALA A 735 -19.41 9.82 25.19
C ALA A 735 -18.88 11.24 24.92
N CYS A 736 -17.69 11.36 24.33
CA CYS A 736 -17.09 12.65 23.97
C CYS A 736 -17.55 13.11 22.59
N GLN A 737 -17.60 14.42 22.37
CA GLN A 737 -18.07 15.03 21.13
C GLN A 737 -17.00 15.96 20.54
N PHE A 738 -16.74 15.82 19.25
CA PHE A 738 -15.80 16.65 18.49
C PHE A 738 -16.54 17.26 17.32
N LYS A 739 -16.51 18.59 17.20
CA LYS A 739 -17.27 19.31 16.18
C LYS A 739 -16.46 20.40 15.51
N ASN A 740 -16.47 20.43 14.18
CA ASN A 740 -15.73 21.41 13.37
C ASN A 740 -14.24 21.44 13.71
N MET A 741 -13.61 20.26 13.81
CA MET A 741 -12.23 20.10 14.28
C MET A 741 -11.32 19.68 13.14
N LYS A 742 -10.09 20.19 13.15
CA LYS A 742 -8.97 19.64 12.37
C LYS A 742 -8.10 18.81 13.30
N LEU A 743 -8.10 17.51 13.08
CA LEU A 743 -7.39 16.50 13.86
C LEU A 743 -6.11 16.11 13.11
N ILE A 744 -5.24 17.10 12.95
CA ILE A 744 -3.95 16.98 12.24
C ILE A 744 -2.84 16.78 13.27
N GLU A 745 -1.87 15.91 12.96
CA GLU A 745 -0.76 15.56 13.87
C GLU A 745 -1.18 15.03 15.26
N ILE A 746 -2.43 14.58 15.41
CA ILE A 746 -2.90 14.03 16.68
C ILE A 746 -2.40 12.60 16.89
N THR A 747 -2.20 12.21 18.14
CA THR A 747 -1.90 10.82 18.53
C THR A 747 -3.10 10.22 19.24
N LEU A 748 -3.61 9.10 18.74
CA LEU A 748 -4.65 8.28 19.41
C LEU A 748 -4.13 6.87 19.74
N ALA A 749 -2.85 6.57 19.52
CA ALA A 749 -2.29 5.24 19.72
C ALA A 749 -2.62 4.67 21.12
N HIS A 750 -3.01 3.40 21.18
CA HIS A 750 -3.46 2.68 22.39
C HIS A 750 -4.67 3.27 23.12
N SER A 751 -5.33 4.30 22.58
CA SER A 751 -6.50 4.91 23.21
C SER A 751 -7.75 4.06 23.03
N SER A 752 -8.75 4.31 23.88
CA SER A 752 -10.06 3.67 23.81
C SER A 752 -11.15 4.73 23.73
N LEU A 753 -11.84 4.79 22.58
CA LEU A 753 -12.99 5.67 22.37
C LEU A 753 -14.26 4.82 22.28
N ILE A 754 -15.20 5.14 23.16
CA ILE A 754 -16.47 4.42 23.28
C ILE A 754 -17.62 5.41 23.21
N ASP A 755 -18.60 5.16 22.34
CA ASP A 755 -19.79 6.00 22.16
C ASP A 755 -19.46 7.48 21.88
N CYS A 756 -18.31 7.76 21.25
CA CYS A 756 -17.87 9.12 20.91
C CYS A 756 -18.42 9.58 19.55
N GLU A 757 -18.66 10.87 19.38
CA GLU A 757 -19.20 11.46 18.15
C GLU A 757 -18.27 12.53 17.57
N PHE A 758 -18.03 12.45 16.26
CA PHE A 758 -17.26 13.39 15.47
C PHE A 758 -18.18 13.95 14.38
N THR A 759 -18.23 15.26 14.24
CA THR A 759 -19.09 15.93 13.26
C THR A 759 -18.33 17.05 12.56
N ASP A 760 -18.31 17.04 11.24
CA ASP A 760 -17.59 18.04 10.44
C ASP A 760 -16.08 18.09 10.78
N CYS A 761 -15.45 16.92 10.95
CA CYS A 761 -14.04 16.80 11.34
C CYS A 761 -13.14 16.31 10.19
N GLU A 762 -11.92 16.83 10.14
CA GLU A 762 -10.87 16.44 9.18
C GLU A 762 -9.75 15.71 9.93
N PHE A 763 -9.45 14.46 9.56
CA PHE A 763 -8.37 13.68 10.15
C PHE A 763 -7.12 13.75 9.25
N GLY A 764 -5.94 13.86 9.87
CA GLY A 764 -4.66 13.81 9.16
C GLY A 764 -4.33 12.42 8.61
N GLU A 765 -3.35 12.37 7.70
CA GLU A 765 -2.96 11.15 6.95
C GLU A 765 -1.91 10.28 7.70
N ARG A 766 -1.60 10.61 8.96
CA ARG A 766 -0.57 9.90 9.74
C ARG A 766 -0.93 8.43 9.98
N MET A 767 0.00 7.54 9.62
CA MET A 767 -0.24 6.10 9.67
C MET A 767 -0.27 5.52 11.08
N ASP A 768 0.48 6.11 12.02
CA ASP A 768 0.62 5.66 13.40
C ASP A 768 -0.49 6.20 14.32
N MET A 769 -1.29 7.16 13.84
CA MET A 769 -2.32 7.86 14.62
C MET A 769 -3.24 6.91 15.39
N LEU A 770 -3.67 5.81 14.76
CA LEU A 770 -4.67 4.87 15.30
C LEU A 770 -4.05 3.54 15.78
N LEU A 771 -2.73 3.43 15.93
CA LEU A 771 -2.10 2.17 16.28
C LEU A 771 -2.71 1.59 17.58
N GLU A 772 -3.18 0.35 17.54
CA GLU A 772 -3.81 -0.34 18.69
C GLU A 772 -4.98 0.43 19.35
N THR A 773 -5.63 1.31 18.59
CA THR A 773 -6.78 2.09 19.08
C THR A 773 -8.04 1.23 19.10
N LYS A 774 -8.90 1.43 20.09
CA LYS A 774 -10.24 0.83 20.14
C LYS A 774 -11.30 1.87 19.85
N LEU A 775 -12.11 1.63 18.84
CA LEU A 775 -13.20 2.52 18.41
C LEU A 775 -14.51 1.74 18.46
N LEU A 776 -15.26 1.85 19.56
CA LEU A 776 -16.48 1.08 19.74
C LEU A 776 -17.70 1.98 19.70
N ARG A 777 -18.64 1.69 18.79
CA ARG A 777 -19.90 2.45 18.62
C ARG A 777 -19.67 3.95 18.48
N CYS A 778 -18.55 4.33 17.86
CA CYS A 778 -18.25 5.72 17.57
C CYS A 778 -18.98 6.17 16.31
N LYS A 779 -19.38 7.43 16.27
CA LYS A 779 -20.15 8.01 15.17
C LYS A 779 -19.38 9.15 14.53
N PHE A 780 -19.23 9.10 13.23
CA PHE A 780 -18.56 10.07 12.39
C PHE A 780 -19.57 10.59 11.37
N VAL A 781 -19.78 11.90 11.33
CA VAL A 781 -20.77 12.55 10.46
C VAL A 781 -20.08 13.64 9.66
N ASN A 782 -20.11 13.53 8.33
CA ASN A 782 -19.47 14.49 7.43
C ASN A 782 -17.98 14.70 7.75
N CYS A 783 -17.28 13.60 8.04
CA CYS A 783 -15.84 13.60 8.35
C CYS A 783 -14.99 13.13 7.17
N THR A 784 -13.70 13.48 7.18
CA THR A 784 -12.74 13.12 6.12
C THR A 784 -11.56 12.33 6.68
N PHE A 785 -11.23 11.20 6.03
CA PHE A 785 -10.20 10.22 6.42
C PHE A 785 -9.31 9.80 5.23
N LEU A 786 -9.01 10.71 4.31
CA LEU A 786 -8.32 10.39 3.06
C LEU A 786 -7.03 9.62 3.33
N LYS A 787 -6.85 8.47 2.65
CA LYS A 787 -5.64 7.63 2.72
C LYS A 787 -5.26 7.10 4.11
N LEU A 788 -6.15 7.19 5.08
CA LEU A 788 -5.86 6.71 6.44
C LEU A 788 -5.81 5.18 6.51
N ASN A 789 -4.98 4.66 7.42
CA ASN A 789 -4.84 3.22 7.66
C ASN A 789 -5.55 2.79 8.95
N PHE A 790 -6.48 1.84 8.81
CA PHE A 790 -7.22 1.18 9.87
C PHE A 790 -6.73 -0.28 9.96
N ILE A 791 -5.66 -0.50 10.72
CA ILE A 791 -4.97 -1.79 10.80
C ILE A 791 -5.34 -2.48 12.11
N GLU A 792 -5.93 -3.68 12.01
CA GLU A 792 -6.30 -4.54 13.15
C GLU A 792 -7.18 -3.82 14.20
N LEU A 793 -7.98 -2.84 13.74
CA LEU A 793 -8.86 -2.08 14.62
C LEU A 793 -10.20 -2.77 14.82
N ASP A 794 -10.66 -2.75 16.08
CA ASP A 794 -12.05 -3.03 16.41
C ASP A 794 -12.87 -1.75 16.23
N LEU A 795 -13.73 -1.78 15.21
CA LEU A 795 -14.64 -0.73 14.76
C LEU A 795 -16.10 -1.18 14.90
N THR A 796 -16.38 -2.16 15.77
CA THR A 796 -17.71 -2.76 15.91
C THR A 796 -18.77 -1.71 16.24
N GLY A 797 -19.83 -1.70 15.44
CA GLY A 797 -20.96 -0.78 15.56
C GLY A 797 -20.63 0.68 15.27
N CYS A 798 -19.47 1.00 14.69
CA CYS A 798 -19.14 2.37 14.31
C CYS A 798 -19.97 2.85 13.11
N GLU A 799 -20.31 4.12 13.09
CA GLU A 799 -21.11 4.75 12.04
C GLU A 799 -20.30 5.83 11.32
N PHE A 800 -20.05 5.65 10.02
CA PHE A 800 -19.47 6.62 9.10
C PHE A 800 -20.57 7.13 8.16
N ILE A 801 -21.18 8.26 8.52
CA ILE A 801 -22.31 8.84 7.80
C ILE A 801 -21.83 10.02 6.97
N ASP A 802 -22.06 9.97 5.65
CA ASP A 802 -21.67 11.01 4.70
C ASP A 802 -20.17 11.40 4.80
N CYS A 803 -19.32 10.43 5.16
CA CYS A 803 -17.88 10.63 5.32
C CYS A 803 -17.14 10.39 4.00
N ASP A 804 -15.94 10.94 3.88
CA ASP A 804 -15.01 10.62 2.79
C ASP A 804 -13.85 9.77 3.33
N LEU A 805 -13.80 8.51 2.92
CA LEU A 805 -12.73 7.56 3.24
C LEU A 805 -12.05 7.07 1.95
N SER A 806 -11.99 7.93 0.93
CA SER A 806 -11.34 7.60 -0.32
C SER A 806 -9.87 7.25 -0.09
N GLU A 807 -9.43 6.19 -0.77
CA GLU A 807 -8.05 5.67 -0.72
C GLU A 807 -7.58 5.17 0.65
N SER A 808 -8.45 5.13 1.67
CA SER A 808 -8.12 4.54 2.97
C SER A 808 -7.91 3.01 2.88
N ASN A 809 -7.14 2.46 3.81
CA ASN A 809 -6.89 1.02 3.89
C ASN A 809 -7.41 0.45 5.21
N PHE A 810 -8.28 -0.53 5.10
CA PHE A 810 -8.79 -1.31 6.22
C PHE A 810 -8.18 -2.71 6.15
N ILE A 811 -7.20 -2.99 7.02
CA ILE A 811 -6.47 -4.26 7.04
C ILE A 811 -6.86 -5.01 8.30
N LYS A 812 -7.55 -6.15 8.13
CA LYS A 812 -8.13 -6.96 9.19
C LYS A 812 -8.97 -6.17 10.21
N PRO A 813 -9.83 -5.23 9.77
CA PRO A 813 -10.72 -4.55 10.71
C PRO A 813 -11.81 -5.50 11.21
N ILE A 814 -12.33 -5.21 12.40
CA ILE A 814 -13.63 -5.74 12.85
C ILE A 814 -14.66 -4.62 12.68
N LEU A 815 -15.47 -4.71 11.63
CA LEU A 815 -16.52 -3.75 11.24
C LEU A 815 -17.92 -4.39 11.31
N THR A 816 -18.10 -5.36 12.21
CA THR A 816 -19.42 -5.97 12.43
C THR A 816 -20.40 -4.91 12.90
N ASP A 817 -21.60 -4.91 12.31
CA ASP A 817 -22.65 -3.90 12.56
C ASP A 817 -22.25 -2.45 12.22
N ALA A 818 -21.16 -2.22 11.47
CA ALA A 818 -20.73 -0.87 11.10
C ALA A 818 -21.61 -0.25 9.98
N SER A 819 -21.68 1.08 9.94
CA SER A 819 -22.40 1.82 8.89
C SER A 819 -21.45 2.71 8.10
N PHE A 820 -21.64 2.79 6.79
CA PHE A 820 -20.97 3.63 5.80
C PHE A 820 -22.00 4.41 4.98
N THR A 821 -23.16 4.71 5.58
CA THR A 821 -24.31 5.29 4.88
C THR A 821 -23.95 6.62 4.24
N GLY A 822 -24.19 6.75 2.93
CA GLY A 822 -23.91 7.97 2.15
C GLY A 822 -22.41 8.30 1.95
N SER A 823 -21.51 7.50 2.54
CA SER A 823 -20.07 7.75 2.53
C SER A 823 -19.41 7.44 1.18
N THR A 824 -18.29 8.11 0.91
CA THR A 824 -17.45 7.88 -0.28
C THR A 824 -16.26 6.99 0.10
N LEU A 825 -16.09 5.90 -0.65
CA LEU A 825 -15.14 4.80 -0.42
C LEU A 825 -14.35 4.50 -1.70
N ASN A 826 -14.09 5.52 -2.52
CA ASN A 826 -13.44 5.33 -3.82
C ASN A 826 -11.98 4.90 -3.61
N GLY A 827 -11.54 3.84 -4.29
CA GLY A 827 -10.18 3.32 -4.16
C GLY A 827 -9.83 2.69 -2.81
N THR A 828 -10.77 2.65 -1.85
CA THR A 828 -10.57 2.06 -0.52
C THR A 828 -10.29 0.56 -0.63
N ASN A 829 -9.38 0.06 0.21
CA ASN A 829 -9.04 -1.36 0.28
C ASN A 829 -9.51 -1.98 1.60
N PHE A 830 -10.33 -3.02 1.52
CA PHE A 830 -10.71 -3.88 2.63
C PHE A 830 -10.00 -5.23 2.47
N VAL A 831 -9.13 -5.57 3.40
CA VAL A 831 -8.31 -6.79 3.36
C VAL A 831 -8.65 -7.65 4.57
N ILE A 832 -9.22 -8.83 4.34
CA ILE A 832 -9.63 -9.77 5.39
C ILE A 832 -10.56 -9.06 6.42
N ALA A 833 -11.49 -8.24 5.93
CA ALA A 833 -12.37 -7.46 6.77
C ALA A 833 -13.59 -8.26 7.25
N GLU A 834 -13.93 -8.10 8.52
CA GLU A 834 -15.18 -8.62 9.09
C GLU A 834 -16.26 -7.53 9.06
N LEU A 835 -17.22 -7.67 8.17
CA LEU A 835 -18.22 -6.66 7.79
C LEU A 835 -19.65 -7.23 7.85
N ASN A 836 -19.88 -8.28 8.62
CA ASN A 836 -21.21 -8.88 8.74
C ASN A 836 -22.19 -7.85 9.32
N ASN A 837 -23.43 -7.84 8.82
CA ASN A 837 -24.49 -6.89 9.17
C ASN A 837 -24.17 -5.41 8.92
N SER A 838 -23.14 -5.10 8.13
CA SER A 838 -22.78 -3.70 7.86
C SER A 838 -23.76 -3.02 6.89
N CYS A 839 -23.82 -1.68 6.96
CA CYS A 839 -24.70 -0.87 6.10
C CYS A 839 -23.88 0.04 5.17
N PHE A 840 -24.05 -0.13 3.87
CA PHE A 840 -23.49 0.71 2.80
C PHE A 840 -24.60 1.44 2.02
N GLU A 841 -25.76 1.70 2.64
CA GLU A 841 -26.87 2.36 1.96
C GLU A 841 -26.42 3.71 1.35
N ARG A 842 -26.66 3.93 0.05
CA ARG A 842 -26.22 5.14 -0.68
C ARG A 842 -24.70 5.40 -0.68
N ALA A 843 -23.88 4.45 -0.27
CA ALA A 843 -22.43 4.60 -0.33
C ALA A 843 -21.95 4.68 -1.79
N ARG A 844 -20.82 5.37 -2.01
CA ARG A 844 -20.17 5.51 -3.32
C ARG A 844 -18.84 4.79 -3.30
N MET A 845 -18.74 3.73 -4.09
CA MET A 845 -17.61 2.85 -4.26
C MET A 845 -17.29 2.76 -5.74
N LYS A 846 -16.15 3.31 -6.12
CA LYS A 846 -15.53 3.12 -7.43
C LYS A 846 -14.13 2.58 -7.23
N ASN A 847 -13.78 1.48 -7.91
CA ASN A 847 -12.46 0.85 -7.80
C ASN A 847 -12.10 0.46 -6.35
N THR A 848 -13.11 0.19 -5.52
CA THR A 848 -12.94 -0.33 -4.15
C THR A 848 -12.54 -1.81 -4.24
N ARG A 849 -11.75 -2.30 -3.29
CA ARG A 849 -11.27 -3.70 -3.31
C ARG A 849 -11.53 -4.41 -1.99
N PHE A 850 -12.26 -5.51 -2.07
CA PHE A 850 -12.41 -6.47 -0.99
C PHE A 850 -11.56 -7.70 -1.33
N VAL A 851 -10.55 -7.98 -0.50
CA VAL A 851 -9.53 -8.99 -0.80
C VAL A 851 -9.31 -9.90 0.41
N GLY A 852 -8.92 -11.15 0.16
CA GLY A 852 -8.57 -12.09 1.22
C GLY A 852 -9.76 -12.75 1.91
N GLY A 853 -10.91 -12.83 1.24
CA GLY A 853 -12.08 -13.53 1.77
C GLY A 853 -12.89 -12.75 2.79
N CYS A 854 -13.14 -11.46 2.52
CA CYS A 854 -13.91 -10.59 3.41
C CYS A 854 -15.30 -11.19 3.72
N LEU A 855 -15.77 -10.95 4.95
CA LEU A 855 -17.03 -11.48 5.47
C LEU A 855 -18.07 -10.37 5.51
N LEU A 856 -19.02 -10.37 4.58
CA LEU A 856 -20.05 -9.34 4.42
C LEU A 856 -21.47 -9.94 4.49
N ASN A 857 -21.68 -11.04 5.22
CA ASN A 857 -23.02 -11.64 5.28
C ASN A 857 -24.01 -10.65 5.91
N GLU A 858 -25.24 -10.64 5.41
CA GLU A 858 -26.33 -9.76 5.88
C GLU A 858 -26.05 -8.25 5.70
N ALA A 859 -25.07 -7.88 4.88
CA ALA A 859 -24.78 -6.47 4.60
C ALA A 859 -25.84 -5.82 3.68
N CYS A 860 -26.11 -4.54 3.91
CA CYS A 860 -27.05 -3.73 3.13
C CYS A 860 -26.31 -2.80 2.17
N PHE A 861 -26.59 -2.90 0.88
CA PHE A 861 -26.02 -2.11 -0.21
C PHE A 861 -27.09 -1.33 -1.00
N ASN A 862 -28.29 -1.18 -0.43
CA ASN A 862 -29.40 -0.53 -1.11
C ASN A 862 -29.05 0.88 -1.59
N PHE A 863 -29.38 1.19 -2.85
CA PHE A 863 -29.08 2.48 -3.48
C PHE A 863 -27.58 2.85 -3.56
N ALA A 864 -26.66 1.93 -3.24
CA ALA A 864 -25.24 2.19 -3.34
C ALA A 864 -24.79 2.24 -4.80
N THR A 865 -23.71 2.97 -5.08
CA THR A 865 -22.97 2.87 -6.34
C THR A 865 -21.69 2.10 -6.07
N ILE A 866 -21.55 0.93 -6.67
CA ILE A 866 -20.49 -0.06 -6.43
C ILE A 866 -19.90 -0.46 -7.78
N ASN A 867 -19.39 0.52 -8.52
CA ASN A 867 -18.95 0.33 -9.91
C ASN A 867 -17.47 -0.03 -9.97
N GLU A 868 -17.08 -0.90 -10.90
CA GLU A 868 -15.67 -1.28 -11.11
C GLU A 868 -14.99 -1.79 -9.82
N THR A 869 -15.76 -2.40 -8.92
CA THR A 869 -15.31 -2.84 -7.58
C THR A 869 -14.98 -4.32 -7.59
N ASN A 870 -13.96 -4.73 -6.84
CA ASN A 870 -13.58 -6.13 -6.69
C ASN A 870 -14.16 -6.70 -5.39
N LEU A 871 -15.04 -7.68 -5.52
CA LEU A 871 -15.72 -8.44 -4.46
C LEU A 871 -15.53 -9.95 -4.68
N ARG A 872 -14.43 -10.37 -5.30
CA ARG A 872 -14.11 -11.79 -5.53
C ARG A 872 -13.84 -12.53 -4.22
N ASP A 873 -14.16 -13.82 -4.21
CA ASP A 873 -13.90 -14.73 -3.08
C ASP A 873 -14.51 -14.25 -1.74
N CYS A 874 -15.54 -13.39 -1.77
CA CYS A 874 -16.17 -12.83 -0.58
C CYS A 874 -17.37 -13.65 -0.11
N GLN A 875 -17.71 -13.54 1.18
CA GLN A 875 -18.96 -14.07 1.73
C GLN A 875 -20.01 -12.96 1.81
N LEU A 876 -21.04 -13.05 0.99
CA LEU A 876 -22.07 -12.02 0.77
C LEU A 876 -23.46 -12.65 0.87
N ASN A 877 -23.68 -13.62 1.77
CA ASN A 877 -24.97 -14.29 1.87
C ASN A 877 -25.99 -13.38 2.54
N ASN A 878 -27.25 -13.46 2.11
CA ASN A 878 -28.38 -12.69 2.63
C ASN A 878 -28.19 -11.15 2.53
N CYS A 879 -27.42 -10.67 1.56
CA CYS A 879 -27.20 -9.24 1.35
C CYS A 879 -28.36 -8.58 0.57
N ASP A 880 -28.46 -7.26 0.66
CA ASP A 880 -29.44 -6.47 -0.11
C ASP A 880 -28.78 -5.43 -1.01
N PHE A 881 -28.75 -5.69 -2.32
CA PHE A 881 -28.26 -4.81 -3.38
C PHE A 881 -29.41 -4.16 -4.16
N SER A 882 -30.61 -4.08 -3.60
CA SER A 882 -31.77 -3.54 -4.32
C SER A 882 -31.52 -2.08 -4.70
N ASP A 883 -31.87 -1.73 -5.95
CA ASP A 883 -31.67 -0.39 -6.52
C ASP A 883 -30.21 0.11 -6.53
N ALA A 884 -29.22 -0.75 -6.29
CA ALA A 884 -27.81 -0.41 -6.40
C ALA A 884 -27.33 -0.38 -7.85
N ASP A 885 -26.23 0.32 -8.13
CA ASP A 885 -25.45 0.17 -9.36
C ASP A 885 -24.20 -0.65 -9.05
N ILE A 886 -24.06 -1.83 -9.65
CA ILE A 886 -22.92 -2.73 -9.49
C ILE A 886 -22.18 -2.96 -10.81
N SER A 887 -22.32 -2.02 -11.75
CA SER A 887 -21.83 -2.18 -13.11
C SER A 887 -20.32 -2.39 -13.17
N LYS A 888 -19.88 -3.34 -14.01
CA LYS A 888 -18.48 -3.74 -14.20
C LYS A 888 -17.75 -4.26 -12.96
N SER A 889 -18.47 -4.56 -11.89
CA SER A 889 -17.87 -5.12 -10.67
C SER A 889 -17.67 -6.62 -10.79
N ASP A 890 -16.72 -7.15 -10.01
CA ASP A 890 -16.33 -8.56 -10.03
C ASP A 890 -16.67 -9.25 -8.71
N PHE A 891 -17.63 -10.17 -8.77
CA PHE A 891 -18.12 -11.02 -7.69
C PHE A 891 -17.73 -12.49 -7.90
N GLY A 892 -16.73 -12.76 -8.73
CA GLY A 892 -16.32 -14.12 -9.07
C GLY A 892 -15.86 -14.94 -7.86
N GLU A 893 -16.17 -16.24 -7.87
CA GLU A 893 -15.87 -17.19 -6.78
C GLU A 893 -16.56 -16.88 -5.43
N SER A 894 -17.37 -15.83 -5.33
CA SER A 894 -18.02 -15.41 -4.08
C SER A 894 -19.27 -16.22 -3.74
N SER A 895 -19.61 -16.30 -2.45
CA SER A 895 -20.86 -16.89 -1.95
C SER A 895 -21.90 -15.80 -1.69
N ILE A 896 -22.97 -15.77 -2.47
CA ILE A 896 -23.97 -14.68 -2.50
C ILE A 896 -25.38 -15.29 -2.45
N LYS A 897 -25.61 -16.21 -1.51
CA LYS A 897 -26.87 -16.96 -1.41
C LYS A 897 -27.98 -16.07 -0.87
N ASN A 898 -29.22 -16.31 -1.30
CA ASN A 898 -30.44 -15.66 -0.80
C ASN A 898 -30.40 -14.12 -0.77
N SER A 899 -29.59 -13.51 -1.62
CA SER A 899 -29.42 -12.05 -1.65
C SER A 899 -30.44 -11.38 -2.56
N GLN A 900 -30.71 -10.11 -2.32
CA GLN A 900 -31.64 -9.31 -3.12
C GLN A 900 -30.86 -8.41 -4.07
N PHE A 901 -31.29 -8.38 -5.33
CA PHE A 901 -30.76 -7.56 -6.43
C PHE A 901 -31.93 -6.99 -7.24
N ASN A 902 -33.04 -6.66 -6.58
CA ASN A 902 -34.21 -6.20 -7.31
C ASN A 902 -33.94 -4.78 -7.83
N CYS A 903 -34.25 -4.53 -9.10
CA CYS A 903 -34.04 -3.24 -9.78
C CYS A 903 -32.56 -2.77 -9.82
N THR A 904 -31.60 -3.63 -9.50
CA THR A 904 -30.16 -3.32 -9.57
C THR A 904 -29.71 -3.06 -11.00
N ILE A 905 -28.82 -2.09 -11.21
CA ILE A 905 -28.10 -1.88 -12.47
C ILE A 905 -26.80 -2.71 -12.39
N ALA A 906 -26.68 -3.75 -13.19
CA ALA A 906 -25.62 -4.76 -13.11
C ALA A 906 -24.98 -5.01 -14.48
N ARG A 907 -24.72 -3.94 -15.24
CA ARG A 907 -24.19 -4.06 -16.61
C ARG A 907 -22.75 -4.53 -16.58
N GLN A 908 -22.41 -5.51 -17.42
CA GLN A 908 -21.05 -6.05 -17.54
C GLN A 908 -20.46 -6.61 -16.23
N VAL A 909 -21.30 -6.89 -15.24
CA VAL A 909 -20.88 -7.49 -13.95
C VAL A 909 -20.32 -8.89 -14.16
N GLN A 910 -19.32 -9.28 -13.38
CA GLN A 910 -18.72 -10.61 -13.41
C GLN A 910 -19.18 -11.43 -12.19
N PHE A 911 -19.88 -12.52 -12.41
CA PHE A 911 -20.35 -13.50 -11.41
C PHE A 911 -19.74 -14.89 -11.65
N ILE A 912 -18.55 -14.96 -12.24
CA ILE A 912 -17.93 -16.20 -12.69
C ILE A 912 -17.68 -17.15 -11.50
N ASP A 913 -18.17 -18.39 -11.58
CA ASP A 913 -18.03 -19.42 -10.52
C ASP A 913 -18.60 -18.99 -9.15
N SER A 914 -19.51 -18.01 -9.13
CA SER A 914 -20.16 -17.53 -7.90
C SER A 914 -21.35 -18.41 -7.50
N ASN A 915 -21.70 -18.39 -6.21
CA ASN A 915 -22.88 -19.07 -5.68
C ASN A 915 -24.01 -18.08 -5.41
N LEU A 916 -24.97 -17.98 -6.33
CA LEU A 916 -26.11 -17.06 -6.26
C LEU A 916 -27.39 -17.77 -5.78
N ASN A 917 -27.30 -18.98 -5.23
CA ASN A 917 -28.46 -19.82 -4.93
C ASN A 917 -29.55 -19.07 -4.13
N GLY A 918 -30.79 -19.08 -4.64
CA GLY A 918 -31.94 -18.44 -4.00
C GLY A 918 -32.05 -16.92 -4.18
N SER A 919 -31.08 -16.26 -4.83
CA SER A 919 -31.05 -14.80 -4.97
C SER A 919 -32.12 -14.24 -5.91
N GLN A 920 -32.59 -13.02 -5.63
CA GLN A 920 -33.69 -12.40 -6.35
C GLN A 920 -33.19 -11.25 -7.23
N PHE A 921 -33.47 -11.29 -8.54
CA PHE A 921 -32.97 -10.34 -9.54
C PHE A 921 -34.12 -9.69 -10.33
N LYS A 922 -35.27 -9.45 -9.69
CA LYS A 922 -36.46 -8.98 -10.41
C LYS A 922 -36.18 -7.59 -11.00
N LYS A 923 -36.46 -7.42 -12.30
CA LYS A 923 -36.26 -6.16 -13.03
C LYS A 923 -34.83 -5.60 -12.99
N ALA A 924 -33.83 -6.42 -12.68
CA ALA A 924 -32.44 -6.00 -12.71
C ALA A 924 -31.93 -5.85 -14.15
N ASP A 925 -30.95 -4.97 -14.37
CA ASP A 925 -30.30 -4.74 -15.66
C ASP A 925 -28.94 -5.44 -15.74
N PHE A 926 -28.93 -6.67 -16.24
CA PHE A 926 -27.76 -7.55 -16.39
C PHE A 926 -27.22 -7.56 -17.83
N MET A 927 -27.36 -6.45 -18.57
CA MET A 927 -26.85 -6.36 -19.93
C MET A 927 -25.34 -6.70 -19.96
N GLU A 928 -24.95 -7.64 -20.82
CA GLU A 928 -23.57 -8.13 -20.99
C GLU A 928 -22.92 -8.70 -19.71
N ALA A 929 -23.73 -9.09 -18.72
CA ALA A 929 -23.23 -9.73 -17.50
C ALA A 929 -22.62 -11.12 -17.77
N ASN A 930 -21.61 -11.50 -17.01
CA ASN A 930 -20.96 -12.80 -17.12
C ASN A 930 -21.24 -13.67 -15.90
N LEU A 931 -22.19 -14.60 -16.04
CA LEU A 931 -22.58 -15.59 -15.02
C LEU A 931 -22.05 -16.99 -15.35
N MET A 932 -20.90 -17.08 -16.04
CA MET A 932 -20.30 -18.35 -16.39
C MET A 932 -20.04 -19.20 -15.13
N GLN A 933 -20.51 -20.45 -15.13
CA GLN A 933 -20.41 -21.40 -14.01
C GLN A 933 -21.12 -21.00 -12.70
N ALA A 934 -21.87 -19.90 -12.69
CA ALA A 934 -22.57 -19.50 -11.49
C ALA A 934 -23.64 -20.53 -11.09
N ASP A 935 -23.82 -20.77 -9.78
CA ASP A 935 -24.96 -21.50 -9.25
C ASP A 935 -26.15 -20.55 -9.10
N ILE A 936 -27.09 -20.61 -10.05
CA ILE A 936 -28.29 -19.75 -10.08
C ILE A 936 -29.57 -20.54 -9.78
N ARG A 937 -29.46 -21.67 -9.08
CA ARG A 937 -30.64 -22.43 -8.64
C ARG A 937 -31.48 -21.60 -7.68
N GLY A 938 -32.80 -21.66 -7.82
CA GLY A 938 -33.77 -20.89 -7.03
C GLY A 938 -33.79 -19.39 -7.33
N CYS A 939 -33.04 -18.92 -8.34
CA CYS A 939 -32.97 -17.50 -8.65
C CYS A 939 -34.21 -16.98 -9.38
N ASN A 940 -34.49 -15.69 -9.24
CA ASN A 940 -35.62 -15.05 -9.89
C ASN A 940 -35.23 -13.84 -10.75
N PHE A 941 -35.08 -14.04 -12.06
CA PHE A 941 -34.78 -13.01 -13.06
C PHE A 941 -36.04 -12.43 -13.69
N SER A 942 -37.20 -12.46 -13.02
CA SER A 942 -38.45 -12.02 -13.65
C SER A 942 -38.40 -10.53 -14.03
N GLY A 943 -38.63 -10.22 -15.30
CA GLY A 943 -38.55 -8.86 -15.85
C GLY A 943 -37.14 -8.30 -15.99
N ALA A 944 -36.08 -9.09 -15.78
CA ALA A 944 -34.70 -8.62 -15.89
C ALA A 944 -34.28 -8.39 -17.35
N ASN A 945 -33.36 -7.46 -17.59
CA ASN A 945 -32.69 -7.32 -18.86
C ASN A 945 -31.43 -8.19 -18.87
N LEU A 946 -31.39 -9.24 -19.69
CA LEU A 946 -30.26 -10.17 -19.80
C LEU A 946 -29.60 -10.10 -21.19
N TYR A 947 -29.83 -9.01 -21.94
CA TYR A 947 -29.29 -8.85 -23.29
C TYR A 947 -27.77 -9.07 -23.30
N GLY A 948 -27.27 -9.99 -24.12
CA GLY A 948 -25.84 -10.28 -24.23
C GLY A 948 -25.20 -10.96 -23.01
N ALA A 949 -25.96 -11.34 -21.99
CA ALA A 949 -25.42 -11.99 -20.80
C ALA A 949 -24.94 -13.43 -21.09
N SER A 950 -23.91 -13.90 -20.39
CA SER A 950 -23.36 -15.25 -20.52
C SER A 950 -23.71 -16.13 -19.32
N PHE A 951 -24.37 -17.26 -19.55
CA PHE A 951 -24.68 -18.30 -18.57
C PHE A 951 -23.96 -19.62 -18.89
N LEU A 952 -22.83 -19.55 -19.60
CA LEU A 952 -22.09 -20.72 -20.04
C LEU A 952 -21.71 -21.59 -18.83
N ASN A 953 -22.03 -22.89 -18.85
CA ASN A 953 -21.76 -23.82 -17.74
C ASN A 953 -22.43 -23.49 -16.39
N ALA A 954 -23.38 -22.56 -16.34
CA ALA A 954 -24.09 -22.21 -15.11
C ALA A 954 -24.93 -23.40 -14.61
N THR A 955 -25.17 -23.46 -13.29
CA THR A 955 -26.07 -24.45 -12.68
C THR A 955 -27.46 -23.82 -12.50
N LEU A 956 -28.47 -24.39 -13.14
CA LEU A 956 -29.85 -23.89 -13.18
C LEU A 956 -30.80 -24.90 -12.55
N GLY A 957 -31.80 -24.43 -11.81
CA GLY A 957 -32.82 -25.31 -11.22
C GLY A 957 -33.79 -24.50 -10.39
N SER A 958 -35.10 -24.63 -10.64
CA SER A 958 -36.12 -23.74 -10.03
C SER A 958 -35.85 -22.24 -10.28
N THR A 959 -35.23 -21.90 -11.41
CA THR A 959 -34.88 -20.53 -11.81
C THR A 959 -36.01 -19.92 -12.66
N SER A 960 -36.46 -18.71 -12.34
CA SER A 960 -37.49 -18.00 -13.13
C SER A 960 -36.88 -16.96 -14.06
N PHE A 961 -37.23 -17.02 -15.35
CA PHE A 961 -36.91 -16.01 -16.37
C PHE A 961 -38.17 -15.30 -16.89
N TYR A 962 -39.27 -15.33 -16.13
CA TYR A 962 -40.56 -14.82 -16.61
C TYR A 962 -40.49 -13.34 -16.99
N GLY A 963 -40.71 -13.03 -18.27
CA GLY A 963 -40.66 -11.65 -18.78
C GLY A 963 -39.26 -11.05 -18.88
N ALA A 964 -38.20 -11.86 -18.76
CA ALA A 964 -36.82 -11.39 -18.96
C ALA A 964 -36.50 -11.18 -20.45
N ILE A 965 -35.62 -10.22 -20.75
CA ILE A 965 -35.10 -9.97 -22.11
C ILE A 965 -33.88 -10.88 -22.32
N LEU A 966 -34.00 -11.88 -23.19
CA LEU A 966 -32.98 -12.93 -23.40
C LEU A 966 -32.27 -12.87 -24.77
N GLU A 967 -32.39 -11.74 -25.47
CA GLU A 967 -31.79 -11.55 -26.79
C GLU A 967 -30.26 -11.55 -26.68
N ASN A 968 -29.58 -12.31 -27.54
CA ASN A 968 -28.12 -12.52 -27.50
C ASN A 968 -27.57 -13.09 -26.18
N THR A 969 -28.43 -13.55 -25.27
CA THR A 969 -28.00 -14.25 -24.05
C THR A 969 -27.41 -15.62 -24.40
N LEU A 970 -26.22 -15.92 -23.92
CA LEU A 970 -25.54 -17.20 -24.11
C LEU A 970 -25.90 -18.20 -23.01
N LEU A 971 -26.95 -18.99 -23.23
CA LEU A 971 -27.33 -20.10 -22.35
C LEU A 971 -26.89 -21.45 -22.97
N LYS A 972 -25.67 -21.91 -22.66
CA LYS A 972 -25.08 -23.16 -23.17
C LYS A 972 -24.41 -23.97 -22.07
N ASP A 973 -24.37 -25.28 -22.25
CA ASP A 973 -23.68 -26.25 -21.39
C ASP A 973 -24.08 -26.17 -19.89
N TRP A 974 -25.29 -25.70 -19.61
CA TRP A 974 -25.79 -25.55 -18.26
C TRP A 974 -26.05 -26.90 -17.57
N ARG A 975 -25.95 -26.91 -16.23
CA ARG A 975 -26.13 -28.09 -15.38
C ARG A 975 -27.46 -27.99 -14.61
N PRO A 976 -28.26 -29.06 -14.51
CA PRO A 976 -29.54 -29.06 -13.77
C PRO A 976 -29.38 -29.10 -12.24
#